data_AF-A0A946IU35-F1
#
_entry.id   AF-A0A946IU35-F1
#
_cell.length_a   1.000
_cell.length_b   1.000
_cell.length_c   1.000
_cell.angle_alpha   90.00
_cell.angle_beta   90.00
_cell.angle_gamma   90.00
#
_symmetry.space_group_name_H-M   'P 1'
#
loop_
_entity.id
_entity.type
_entity.pdbx_description
1 polymer ?
#
loop_
_entity_poly.entity_id
_entity_poly.type
_entity_poly.pdbx_seq_one_letter_code
_entity_poly.pdbx_strand_id
1 'polypeptide(L)'
;MSKERILIVDDEKNIVSSLTGILSDEGYEVSMTGDGVEALEIIQKDPPDLVLLDIWLPGMDGIEVLKTLKTYNPGIVVLIMSGHGTIDTAVKATKLGAQDFIEKPFSLDRITESIQTALQAKSSIPTEEIESSQNSKELPICFESMLEVKKGIKALSKNLKPVLLLGEAGTGKETVARTIHAQSRNGDLPFIKLNCSFRQKQAIQSQLFKRKDKGNKAGNNPGSAEKVVYLSNIESLSKGLQEKLAEALQNIDLPDSSFEFLPNRLFISSSEDLNDLAAKGQFHQGLLDAFKETRLSIPPLRNHSASISLIVMDFLEETRRRQNTSVSKIEDEALTALCSYSWPGNIKELRTVLEKLILSCGNQQTINIQDIPPEVWKPQNQIDLKAFNEAGSLQEAESIWEKHFILHHLKRNNWDIDKTCKVLKTDKKQFDEKLSYHSIEVKEVDTVSTKKRYPQRTLKRSVVLCGSSLHSGIKTGLILQPMPPGSGIIFGDIASGKTIPAQLENVQSTDYSTCLKKGGNSVGTIEHIMATLHMYRVTNLLIKIGDEAPVMDGSAKDFCELLEDGEFEDQDDFYEEIVVDKSYSFGDKEKGEPYISIEPSDNFSVSYHMEYPEPIGIQDFTYEFQGDESFKKEIAPARTFGFMEEVAQLTKMGYATGGKLDNFILLGDKKVLNTKLRFEDEFARHKILDILGDFYLLGKPIRGKIKASKSGHTQNVGLLKKIRDSLIEKN
;
A
#
# COMPACT_ATOMS: atom_id res chain seq x y z
N MET A 1 -7.22 33.41 18.99
CA MET A 1 -6.27 32.69 18.11
C MET A 1 -6.45 31.19 18.37
N SER A 2 -6.12 30.32 17.42
CA SER A 2 -6.00 28.88 17.72
C SER A 2 -4.81 28.68 18.66
N LYS A 3 -4.94 27.79 19.65
CA LYS A 3 -3.78 27.30 20.40
C LYS A 3 -2.93 26.43 19.46
N GLU A 4 -1.62 26.61 19.51
CA GLU A 4 -0.68 25.79 18.73
C GLU A 4 -0.52 24.44 19.43
N ARG A 5 -0.43 23.36 18.64
CA ARG A 5 -0.46 21.98 19.15
C ARG A 5 0.93 21.36 19.21
N ILE A 6 1.30 20.83 20.36
CA ILE A 6 2.60 20.19 20.60
C ILE A 6 2.39 18.73 21.00
N LEU A 7 3.00 17.80 20.25
CA LEU A 7 3.08 16.39 20.62
C LEU A 7 4.42 16.12 21.31
N ILE A 8 4.39 15.46 22.46
CA ILE A 8 5.58 14.97 23.18
C ILE A 8 5.68 13.46 22.96
N VAL A 9 6.84 13.00 22.50
CA VAL A 9 7.17 11.59 22.28
C VAL A 9 8.43 11.27 23.08
N ASP A 10 8.26 10.69 24.27
CA ASP A 10 9.32 10.45 25.25
C ASP A 10 8.85 9.36 26.23
N ASP A 11 9.67 8.34 26.52
CA ASP A 11 9.31 7.24 27.41
C ASP A 11 9.54 7.59 28.91
N GLU A 12 10.35 8.62 29.18
CA GLU A 12 10.61 9.13 30.53
C GLU A 12 9.40 9.94 31.06
N LYS A 13 8.49 9.25 31.75
CA LYS A 13 7.26 9.86 32.34
C LYS A 13 7.49 11.15 33.12
N ASN A 14 8.60 11.29 33.84
CA ASN A 14 8.94 12.49 34.60
C ASN A 14 9.22 13.70 33.69
N ILE A 15 9.79 13.46 32.52
CA ILE A 15 10.08 14.48 31.51
C ILE A 15 8.77 14.87 30.81
N VAL A 16 8.00 13.88 30.35
CA VAL A 16 6.66 14.10 29.77
C VAL A 16 5.76 14.92 30.70
N SER A 17 5.68 14.57 31.99
CA SER A 17 4.85 15.29 32.95
C SER A 17 5.31 16.73 33.16
N SER A 18 6.62 16.96 33.20
CA SER A 18 7.21 18.29 33.38
C SER A 18 6.91 19.17 32.16
N LEU A 19 7.27 18.68 30.96
CA LEU A 19 7.01 19.36 29.68
C LEU A 19 5.53 19.66 29.47
N THR A 20 4.65 18.72 29.78
CA THR A 20 3.20 18.91 29.65
C THR A 20 2.69 20.06 30.52
N GLY A 21 3.17 20.17 31.77
CA GLY A 21 2.81 21.28 32.66
C GLY A 21 3.25 22.62 32.09
N ILE A 22 4.54 22.76 31.79
CA ILE A 22 5.17 23.99 31.29
C ILE A 22 4.46 24.50 30.03
N LEU A 23 4.25 23.62 29.04
CA LEU A 23 3.66 23.99 27.76
C LEU A 23 2.16 24.27 27.87
N SER A 24 1.45 23.63 28.81
CA SER A 24 0.06 23.96 29.09
C SER A 24 -0.10 25.33 29.75
N ASP A 25 0.82 25.71 30.64
CA ASP A 25 0.86 27.02 31.31
C ASP A 25 1.19 28.15 30.32
N GLU A 26 2.12 27.93 29.39
CA GLU A 26 2.39 28.83 28.24
C GLU A 26 1.23 28.89 27.22
N GLY A 27 0.19 28.07 27.40
CA GLY A 27 -1.05 28.16 26.66
C GLY A 27 -1.14 27.26 25.43
N TYR A 28 -0.17 26.39 25.16
CA TYR A 28 -0.23 25.38 24.10
C TYR A 28 -1.32 24.32 24.37
N GLU A 29 -1.64 23.52 23.34
CA GLU A 29 -2.43 22.29 23.50
C GLU A 29 -1.51 21.09 23.33
N VAL A 30 -1.35 20.29 24.39
CA VAL A 30 -0.31 19.25 24.48
C VAL A 30 -0.91 17.86 24.39
N SER A 31 -0.33 17.01 23.53
CA SER A 31 -0.56 15.56 23.48
C SER A 31 0.74 14.81 23.81
N MET A 32 0.62 13.54 24.23
CA MET A 32 1.78 12.75 24.66
C MET A 32 1.67 11.27 24.25
N THR A 33 2.81 10.64 24.00
CA THR A 33 3.01 9.19 23.87
C THR A 33 4.45 8.84 24.28
N GLY A 34 4.71 7.55 24.56
CA GLY A 34 6.06 7.03 24.80
C GLY A 34 6.53 6.01 23.77
N ASP A 35 5.83 5.87 22.64
CA ASP A 35 6.11 4.87 21.59
C ASP A 35 6.16 5.52 20.20
N GLY A 36 7.16 5.13 19.40
CA GLY A 36 7.38 5.72 18.07
C GLY A 36 6.32 5.35 17.03
N VAL A 37 5.68 4.18 17.14
CA VAL A 37 4.60 3.75 16.25
C VAL A 37 3.30 4.44 16.63
N GLU A 38 2.97 4.51 17.93
CA GLU A 38 1.81 5.29 18.42
C GLU A 38 1.95 6.77 18.06
N ALA A 39 3.15 7.35 18.13
CA ALA A 39 3.40 8.72 17.67
C ALA A 39 3.02 8.92 16.19
N LEU A 40 3.39 7.98 15.31
CA LEU A 40 3.03 8.04 13.89
C LEU A 40 1.52 7.86 13.66
N GLU A 41 0.85 6.99 14.44
CA GLU A 41 -0.62 6.87 14.40
C GLU A 41 -1.31 8.16 14.85
N ILE A 42 -0.85 8.79 15.93
CA ILE A 42 -1.36 10.08 16.41
C ILE A 42 -1.15 11.16 15.34
N ILE A 43 0.05 11.27 14.76
CA ILE A 43 0.37 12.27 13.72
C ILE A 43 -0.44 12.06 12.43
N GLN A 44 -0.70 10.82 12.02
CA GLN A 44 -1.56 10.53 10.87
C GLN A 44 -3.03 10.90 11.13
N LYS A 45 -3.49 10.70 12.37
CA LYS A 45 -4.88 10.95 12.78
C LYS A 45 -5.17 12.44 13.06
N ASP A 46 -4.22 13.16 13.66
CA ASP A 46 -4.35 14.55 14.08
C ASP A 46 -2.95 15.22 14.12
N PRO A 47 -2.49 15.83 13.02
CA PRO A 47 -1.10 16.30 12.89
C PRO A 47 -0.83 17.54 13.76
N PRO A 48 0.17 17.50 14.67
CA PRO A 48 0.54 18.62 15.53
C PRO A 48 1.30 19.73 14.77
N ASP A 49 1.38 20.92 15.37
CA ASP A 49 2.18 22.04 14.84
C ASP A 49 3.68 21.83 15.02
N LEU A 50 4.05 21.20 16.13
CA LEU A 50 5.41 20.89 16.56
C LEU A 50 5.45 19.53 17.30
N VAL A 51 6.53 18.77 17.14
CA VAL A 51 6.79 17.53 17.89
C VAL A 51 8.08 17.68 18.69
N LEU A 52 8.01 17.39 19.99
CA LEU A 52 9.17 17.11 20.84
C LEU A 52 9.40 15.60 20.81
N LEU A 53 10.55 15.15 20.33
CA LEU A 53 10.81 13.74 20.03
C LEU A 53 12.13 13.29 20.66
N ASP A 54 12.08 12.35 21.61
CA ASP A 54 13.30 11.66 22.04
C ASP A 54 13.84 10.78 20.89
N ILE A 55 15.15 10.66 20.84
CA ILE A 55 15.87 9.68 20.03
C ILE A 55 15.62 8.26 20.56
N TRP A 56 15.73 8.05 21.87
CA TRP A 56 15.81 6.71 22.46
C TRP A 56 14.43 6.21 22.90
N LEU A 57 13.61 5.82 21.92
CA LEU A 57 12.28 5.26 22.17
C LEU A 57 12.28 3.72 22.11
N PRO A 58 11.37 3.05 22.86
CA PRO A 58 11.14 1.62 22.70
C PRO A 58 10.49 1.31 21.34
N GLY A 59 10.84 0.15 20.77
CA GLY A 59 10.23 -0.36 19.52
C GLY A 59 10.79 0.28 18.25
N MET A 60 10.50 1.56 18.02
CA MET A 60 10.95 2.33 16.86
C MET A 60 11.78 3.54 17.30
N ASP A 61 13.03 3.62 16.83
CA ASP A 61 13.98 4.72 17.10
C ASP A 61 13.38 6.09 16.69
N GLY A 62 13.55 7.12 17.53
CA GLY A 62 13.11 8.48 17.24
C GLY A 62 13.71 9.07 15.96
N ILE A 63 14.87 8.60 15.51
CA ILE A 63 15.45 8.95 14.21
C ILE A 63 14.66 8.31 13.05
N GLU A 64 14.08 7.12 13.24
CA GLU A 64 13.18 6.48 12.27
C GLU A 64 11.81 7.15 12.26
N VAL A 65 11.28 7.53 13.44
CA VAL A 65 10.09 8.39 13.56
C VAL A 65 10.31 9.70 12.81
N LEU A 66 11.44 10.39 13.04
CA LEU A 66 11.81 11.64 12.36
C LEU A 66 11.85 11.46 10.83
N LYS A 67 12.54 10.43 10.32
CA LYS A 67 12.60 10.13 8.88
C LYS A 67 11.22 9.91 8.28
N THR A 68 10.39 9.13 8.96
CA THR A 68 9.03 8.77 8.52
C THR A 68 8.15 10.02 8.49
N LEU A 69 8.14 10.77 9.59
CA LEU A 69 7.41 12.04 9.75
C LEU A 69 7.84 13.07 8.70
N LYS A 70 9.14 13.25 8.44
CA LYS A 70 9.67 14.16 7.40
C LYS A 70 9.53 13.63 5.97
N THR A 71 9.02 12.42 5.79
CA THR A 71 8.70 11.86 4.47
C THR A 71 7.22 12.03 4.14
N TYR A 72 6.32 11.78 5.08
CA TYR A 72 4.88 11.96 4.87
C TYR A 72 4.40 13.40 5.15
N ASN A 73 4.96 14.07 6.16
CA ASN A 73 4.50 15.35 6.71
C ASN A 73 5.67 16.36 6.94
N PRO A 74 6.43 16.77 5.91
CA PRO A 74 7.64 17.60 6.07
C PRO A 74 7.40 18.96 6.73
N GLY A 75 6.19 19.53 6.63
CA GLY A 75 5.81 20.82 7.23
C GLY A 75 5.51 20.79 8.73
N ILE A 76 5.58 19.64 9.39
CA ILE A 76 5.55 19.55 10.86
C ILE A 76 6.95 19.87 11.38
N VAL A 77 7.04 20.77 12.36
CA VAL A 77 8.29 21.14 13.00
C VAL A 77 8.66 20.05 14.01
N VAL A 78 9.92 19.62 14.06
CA VAL A 78 10.37 18.56 14.98
C VAL A 78 11.61 19.03 15.71
N LEU A 79 11.55 19.06 17.03
CA LEU A 79 12.68 19.29 17.93
C LEU A 79 13.07 17.94 18.54
N ILE A 80 14.35 17.62 18.45
CA ILE A 80 14.85 16.35 18.98
C ILE A 80 15.37 16.55 20.39
N MET A 81 15.02 15.64 21.29
CA MET A 81 15.49 15.61 22.68
C MET A 81 16.41 14.39 22.86
N SER A 82 17.47 14.47 23.66
CA SER A 82 18.21 13.26 24.07
C SER A 82 19.12 13.49 25.28
N GLY A 83 19.19 12.52 26.20
CA GLY A 83 20.11 12.53 27.35
C GLY A 83 21.49 11.93 27.08
N HIS A 84 21.69 11.31 25.91
CA HIS A 84 22.97 10.73 25.48
C HIS A 84 23.37 11.29 24.10
N GLY A 85 23.23 12.61 23.96
CA GLY A 85 23.52 13.32 22.72
C GLY A 85 25.01 13.40 22.41
N THR A 86 25.51 12.54 21.52
CA THR A 86 26.78 12.84 20.84
C THR A 86 26.54 13.93 19.79
N ILE A 87 27.57 14.73 19.50
CA ILE A 87 27.54 15.74 18.43
C ILE A 87 27.12 15.10 17.09
N ASP A 88 27.59 13.88 16.83
CA ASP A 88 27.25 13.13 15.61
C ASP A 88 25.76 12.80 15.52
N THR A 89 25.10 12.45 16.64
CA THR A 89 23.66 12.18 16.66
C THR A 89 22.85 13.45 16.40
N ALA A 90 23.24 14.58 17.02
CA ALA A 90 22.60 15.88 16.78
C ALA A 90 22.74 16.31 15.31
N VAL A 91 23.96 16.25 14.76
CA VAL A 91 24.23 16.56 13.33
C VAL A 91 23.45 15.64 12.40
N LYS A 92 23.29 14.36 12.73
CA LYS A 92 22.48 13.40 11.97
C LYS A 92 20.99 13.76 12.01
N ALA A 93 20.46 14.14 13.17
CA ALA A 93 19.08 14.56 13.33
C ALA A 93 18.76 15.84 12.54
N THR A 94 19.58 16.88 12.63
CA THR A 94 19.41 18.13 11.86
C THR A 94 19.49 17.86 10.35
N LYS A 95 20.43 17.03 9.88
CA LYS A 95 20.51 16.60 8.47
C LYS A 95 19.27 15.85 7.97
N LEU A 96 18.53 15.19 8.87
CA LEU A 96 17.28 14.49 8.56
C LEU A 96 16.03 15.39 8.68
N GLY A 97 16.22 16.70 8.93
CA GLY A 97 15.16 17.70 8.93
C GLY A 97 14.58 18.03 10.31
N ALA A 98 15.24 17.63 11.41
CA ALA A 98 14.94 18.21 12.71
C ALA A 98 15.34 19.70 12.73
N GLN A 99 14.51 20.53 13.35
CA GLN A 99 14.67 21.99 13.40
C GLN A 99 15.83 22.40 14.33
N ASP A 100 15.94 21.73 15.47
CA ASP A 100 16.94 21.97 16.51
C ASP A 100 17.08 20.71 17.40
N PHE A 101 18.13 20.65 18.22
CA PHE A 101 18.47 19.55 19.10
C PHE A 101 18.67 20.04 20.54
N ILE A 102 17.93 19.42 21.47
CA ILE A 102 17.90 19.78 22.89
C ILE A 102 18.48 18.62 23.72
N GLU A 103 19.60 18.88 24.37
CA GLU A 103 20.25 17.92 25.25
C GLU A 103 19.52 17.86 26.60
N LYS A 104 19.15 16.65 27.07
CA LYS A 104 18.68 16.41 28.44
C LYS A 104 19.92 16.30 29.37
N PRO A 105 19.93 16.90 30.57
CA PRO A 105 18.89 17.74 31.17
C PRO A 105 18.89 19.16 30.60
N PHE A 106 17.70 19.65 30.28
CA PHE A 106 17.48 21.00 29.75
C PHE A 106 16.92 21.95 30.82
N SER A 107 17.18 23.25 30.68
CA SER A 107 16.48 24.29 31.44
C SER A 107 15.12 24.60 30.80
N LEU A 108 14.19 25.11 31.62
CA LEU A 108 12.85 25.54 31.16
C LEU A 108 12.98 26.55 30.02
N ASP A 109 13.74 27.62 30.28
CA ASP A 109 13.93 28.75 29.36
C ASP A 109 14.47 28.29 28.00
N ARG A 110 15.40 27.33 27.96
CA ARG A 110 15.96 26.78 26.71
C ARG A 110 14.90 26.08 25.87
N ILE A 111 13.95 25.38 26.49
CA ILE A 111 12.87 24.71 25.77
C ILE A 111 11.84 25.71 25.25
N THR A 112 11.42 26.68 26.07
CA THR A 112 10.50 27.73 25.59
C THR A 112 11.15 28.57 24.50
N GLU A 113 12.43 28.92 24.61
CA GLU A 113 13.19 29.60 23.55
C GLU A 113 13.29 28.76 22.27
N SER A 114 13.68 27.48 22.33
CA SER A 114 13.74 26.63 21.12
C SER A 114 12.35 26.41 20.49
N ILE A 115 11.29 26.22 21.29
CA ILE A 115 9.91 26.07 20.79
C ILE A 115 9.40 27.37 20.18
N GLN A 116 9.58 28.51 20.85
CA GLN A 116 9.20 29.81 20.31
C GLN A 116 10.01 30.12 19.06
N THR A 117 11.31 29.85 19.01
CA THR A 117 12.14 30.04 17.80
C THR A 117 11.69 29.12 16.66
N ALA A 118 11.32 27.87 16.96
CA ALA A 118 10.87 26.90 15.96
C ALA A 118 9.48 27.23 15.39
N LEU A 119 8.55 27.71 16.23
CA LEU A 119 7.24 28.21 15.81
C LEU A 119 7.32 29.59 15.17
N GLN A 120 8.23 30.46 15.62
CA GLN A 120 8.51 31.74 14.98
C GLN A 120 9.19 31.54 13.63
N ALA A 121 10.08 30.56 13.45
CA ALA A 121 10.61 30.22 12.11
C ALA A 121 9.47 29.82 11.15
N LYS A 122 8.45 29.11 11.65
CA LYS A 122 7.23 28.76 10.91
C LYS A 122 6.35 29.98 10.56
N SER A 123 6.39 31.07 11.34
CA SER A 123 5.64 32.32 11.07
C SER A 123 6.49 33.47 10.47
N SER A 124 7.81 33.32 10.48
CA SER A 124 8.82 34.32 10.06
C SER A 124 9.53 33.92 8.77
N ILE A 125 9.24 32.73 8.22
CA ILE A 125 9.12 32.58 6.77
C ILE A 125 8.04 33.58 6.36
N PRO A 126 8.38 34.71 5.71
CA PRO A 126 7.38 35.72 5.40
C PRO A 126 6.45 35.10 4.37
N THR A 127 5.15 35.07 4.65
CA THR A 127 4.14 34.65 3.69
C THR A 127 4.29 35.42 2.37
N GLU A 128 4.78 36.66 2.45
CA GLU A 128 5.07 37.57 1.35
C GLU A 128 6.24 37.12 0.44
N GLU A 129 7.25 36.37 0.92
CA GLU A 129 8.38 35.92 0.07
C GLU A 129 8.09 34.60 -0.66
N ILE A 130 7.12 33.79 -0.19
CA ILE A 130 6.59 32.66 -0.97
C ILE A 130 5.46 33.14 -1.89
N GLU A 131 4.64 34.12 -1.48
CA GLU A 131 3.56 34.69 -2.31
C GLU A 131 4.06 35.62 -3.43
N SER A 132 5.23 36.26 -3.28
CA SER A 132 5.84 37.13 -4.32
C SER A 132 6.17 36.41 -5.65
N SER A 133 6.05 35.08 -5.68
CA SER A 133 6.24 34.24 -6.86
C SER A 133 4.98 33.56 -7.41
N GLN A 134 3.83 33.64 -6.71
CA GLN A 134 2.60 32.93 -7.10
C GLN A 134 1.40 33.82 -7.43
N ASN A 135 1.59 35.14 -7.49
CA ASN A 135 0.72 36.05 -8.25
C ASN A 135 1.04 36.09 -9.76
N SER A 136 1.74 35.07 -10.28
CA SER A 136 1.84 34.82 -11.71
C SER A 136 0.46 34.47 -12.28
N LYS A 137 -0.07 35.30 -13.19
CA LYS A 137 -1.23 34.95 -14.04
C LYS A 137 -0.93 33.77 -14.98
N GLU A 138 0.34 33.42 -15.09
CA GLU A 138 0.89 32.35 -15.90
C GLU A 138 0.51 30.98 -15.33
N LEU A 139 0.26 30.05 -16.24
CA LEU A 139 -0.10 28.69 -15.92
C LEU A 139 1.20 27.90 -15.68
N PRO A 140 1.37 27.17 -14.56
CA PRO A 140 2.57 26.37 -14.34
C PRO A 140 2.83 25.41 -15.51
N ILE A 141 4.11 25.22 -15.89
CA ILE A 141 4.51 24.52 -17.13
C ILE A 141 3.93 23.09 -17.21
N CYS A 142 3.77 22.43 -16.06
CA CYS A 142 3.08 21.14 -15.97
C CYS A 142 1.67 21.17 -16.56
N PHE A 143 0.86 22.17 -16.20
CA PHE A 143 -0.51 22.31 -16.70
C PHE A 143 -0.56 22.93 -18.10
N GLU A 144 0.50 23.61 -18.55
CA GLU A 144 0.63 24.04 -19.94
C GLU A 144 0.68 22.86 -20.92
N SER A 145 1.38 21.80 -20.53
CA SER A 145 1.47 20.55 -21.32
C SER A 145 0.17 19.71 -21.29
N MET A 146 -0.68 19.91 -20.28
CA MET A 146 -1.97 19.22 -20.15
C MET A 146 -3.07 19.98 -20.91
N LEU A 147 -3.20 19.72 -22.22
CA LEU A 147 -4.11 20.47 -23.11
C LEU A 147 -5.57 20.54 -22.62
N GLU A 148 -6.09 19.49 -22.00
CA GLU A 148 -7.46 19.46 -21.46
C GLU A 148 -7.60 20.36 -20.22
N VAL A 149 -6.65 20.29 -19.29
CA VAL A 149 -6.61 21.14 -18.09
C VAL A 149 -6.45 22.60 -18.51
N LYS A 150 -5.56 22.91 -19.45
CA LYS A 150 -5.37 24.26 -20.03
C LYS A 150 -6.65 24.82 -20.67
N LYS A 151 -7.38 24.00 -21.44
CA LYS A 151 -8.70 24.36 -22.01
C LYS A 151 -9.74 24.59 -20.92
N GLY A 152 -9.82 23.71 -19.92
CA GLY A 152 -10.74 23.79 -18.79
C GLY A 152 -10.55 25.06 -17.98
N ILE A 153 -9.29 25.38 -17.61
CA ILE A 153 -8.92 26.61 -16.89
C ILE A 153 -9.37 27.85 -17.68
N LYS A 154 -9.05 27.92 -18.97
CA LYS A 154 -9.44 29.06 -19.83
C LYS A 154 -10.96 29.18 -20.04
N ALA A 155 -11.71 28.09 -19.92
CA ALA A 155 -13.17 28.11 -19.96
C ALA A 155 -13.77 28.59 -18.63
N LEU A 156 -13.31 28.04 -17.50
CA LEU A 156 -13.81 28.34 -16.16
C LEU A 156 -13.42 29.74 -15.66
N SER A 157 -12.32 30.32 -16.15
CA SER A 157 -11.91 31.68 -15.80
C SER A 157 -12.85 32.77 -16.37
N LYS A 158 -13.65 32.46 -17.40
CA LYS A 158 -14.55 33.42 -18.07
C LYS A 158 -15.79 33.80 -17.28
N ASN A 159 -16.17 32.99 -16.29
CA ASN A 159 -17.37 33.20 -15.47
C ASN A 159 -17.01 33.04 -13.98
N LEU A 160 -17.93 33.46 -13.11
CA LEU A 160 -17.80 33.32 -11.65
C LEU A 160 -18.66 32.18 -11.09
N LYS A 161 -19.08 31.21 -11.92
CA LYS A 161 -19.77 30.02 -11.43
C LYS A 161 -18.88 29.27 -10.42
N PRO A 162 -19.48 28.56 -9.46
CA PRO A 162 -18.73 27.69 -8.55
C PRO A 162 -18.10 26.52 -9.34
N VAL A 163 -16.95 26.00 -8.90
CA VAL A 163 -16.11 25.05 -9.65
C VAL A 163 -15.77 23.81 -8.83
N LEU A 164 -15.88 22.62 -9.43
CA LEU A 164 -15.49 21.34 -8.82
C LEU A 164 -14.21 20.83 -9.48
N LEU A 165 -13.16 20.61 -8.69
CA LEU A 165 -11.88 20.06 -9.13
C LEU A 165 -11.71 18.63 -8.61
N LEU A 166 -11.50 17.68 -9.52
CA LEU A 166 -11.28 16.27 -9.19
C LEU A 166 -9.89 15.82 -9.60
N GLY A 167 -9.42 14.74 -8.99
CA GLY A 167 -8.09 14.16 -9.22
C GLY A 167 -7.50 13.67 -7.90
N GLU A 168 -6.42 12.92 -7.96
CA GLU A 168 -5.80 12.28 -6.79
C GLU A 168 -5.20 13.28 -5.79
N ALA A 169 -4.71 12.78 -4.65
CA ALA A 169 -3.90 13.55 -3.73
C ALA A 169 -2.63 14.05 -4.43
N GLY A 170 -2.29 15.34 -4.23
CA GLY A 170 -1.06 15.93 -4.77
C GLY A 170 -1.05 16.30 -6.26
N THR A 171 -2.15 16.15 -7.02
CA THR A 171 -2.21 16.55 -8.45
C THR A 171 -2.23 18.06 -8.71
N GLY A 172 -2.18 18.90 -7.66
CA GLY A 172 -2.19 20.36 -7.78
C GLY A 172 -3.59 20.99 -7.96
N LYS A 173 -4.65 20.33 -7.46
CA LYS A 173 -6.03 20.86 -7.45
C LYS A 173 -6.13 22.30 -6.92
N GLU A 174 -5.41 22.62 -5.84
CA GLU A 174 -5.36 23.98 -5.31
C GLU A 174 -4.72 24.97 -6.28
N THR A 175 -3.58 24.61 -6.88
CA THR A 175 -2.86 25.45 -7.85
C THR A 175 -3.76 25.78 -9.04
N VAL A 176 -4.48 24.79 -9.56
CA VAL A 176 -5.47 24.98 -10.62
C VAL A 176 -6.62 25.90 -10.19
N ALA A 177 -7.14 25.76 -8.96
CA ALA A 177 -8.15 26.68 -8.42
C ALA A 177 -7.64 28.13 -8.37
N ARG A 178 -6.41 28.33 -7.88
CA ARG A 178 -5.75 29.65 -7.81
C ARG A 178 -5.52 30.24 -9.20
N THR A 179 -5.09 29.47 -10.20
CA THR A 179 -4.93 29.97 -11.57
C THR A 179 -6.27 30.35 -12.21
N ILE A 180 -7.34 29.56 -12.02
CA ILE A 180 -8.70 29.91 -12.49
C ILE A 180 -9.20 31.20 -11.83
N HIS A 181 -8.88 31.39 -10.54
CA HIS A 181 -9.20 32.61 -9.81
C HIS A 181 -8.43 33.82 -10.37
N ALA A 182 -7.10 33.76 -10.43
CA ALA A 182 -6.22 34.83 -10.90
C ALA A 182 -6.44 35.24 -12.37
N GLN A 183 -6.94 34.33 -13.22
CA GLN A 183 -7.31 34.60 -14.61
C GLN A 183 -8.77 35.09 -14.77
N SER A 184 -9.54 35.16 -13.69
CA SER A 184 -10.93 35.66 -13.72
C SER A 184 -11.03 37.17 -13.52
N ARG A 185 -12.23 37.73 -13.73
CA ARG A 185 -12.50 39.17 -13.51
C ARG A 185 -12.31 39.63 -12.07
N ASN A 186 -12.31 38.71 -11.11
CA ASN A 186 -12.22 38.98 -9.68
C ASN A 186 -10.94 38.38 -9.07
N GLY A 187 -9.89 38.18 -9.87
CA GLY A 187 -8.65 37.51 -9.43
C GLY A 187 -7.92 38.18 -8.27
N ASP A 188 -8.15 39.48 -8.06
CA ASP A 188 -7.56 40.25 -6.96
C ASP A 188 -8.32 40.07 -5.61
N LEU A 189 -9.44 39.34 -5.59
CA LEU A 189 -10.16 39.05 -4.34
C LEU A 189 -9.43 38.03 -3.46
N PRO A 190 -9.51 38.13 -2.11
CA PRO A 190 -8.90 37.18 -1.19
C PRO A 190 -9.39 35.73 -1.41
N PHE A 191 -8.44 34.82 -1.59
CA PHE A 191 -8.66 33.39 -1.81
C PHE A 191 -8.46 32.60 -0.51
N ILE A 192 -9.54 32.26 0.18
CA ILE A 192 -9.54 31.57 1.48
C ILE A 192 -9.60 30.05 1.28
N LYS A 193 -8.53 29.35 1.65
CA LYS A 193 -8.48 27.88 1.66
C LYS A 193 -8.99 27.30 2.98
N LEU A 194 -9.83 26.29 2.88
CA LEU A 194 -10.29 25.43 3.99
C LEU A 194 -10.14 23.96 3.58
N ASN A 195 -9.90 23.10 4.56
CA ASN A 195 -9.93 21.64 4.37
C ASN A 195 -11.04 21.06 5.25
N CYS A 196 -11.94 20.30 4.64
CA CYS A 196 -13.14 19.76 5.26
C CYS A 196 -12.90 18.51 6.10
N SER A 197 -11.77 17.81 5.95
CA SER A 197 -11.40 16.64 6.76
C SER A 197 -10.90 17.03 8.14
N PHE A 198 -10.17 18.14 8.26
CA PHE A 198 -9.47 18.52 9.51
C PHE A 198 -10.08 19.73 10.25
N ARG A 199 -10.97 20.53 9.62
CA ARG A 199 -11.59 21.70 10.27
C ARG A 199 -12.90 21.32 10.96
N GLN A 200 -13.06 21.79 12.21
CA GLN A 200 -14.33 21.67 12.93
C GLN A 200 -15.50 22.30 12.15
N LYS A 201 -16.67 21.64 12.16
CA LYS A 201 -17.87 22.02 11.39
C LYS A 201 -18.27 23.50 11.57
N GLN A 202 -18.16 24.02 12.80
CA GLN A 202 -18.49 25.41 13.13
C GLN A 202 -17.56 26.42 12.43
N ALA A 203 -16.25 26.12 12.31
CA ALA A 203 -15.28 26.99 11.65
C ALA A 203 -15.50 27.04 10.12
N ILE A 204 -15.83 25.90 9.50
CA ILE A 204 -16.23 25.84 8.09
C ILE A 204 -17.52 26.64 7.88
N GLN A 205 -18.53 26.42 8.73
CA GLN A 205 -19.81 27.12 8.67
C GLN A 205 -19.64 28.64 8.82
N SER A 206 -18.80 29.13 9.74
CA SER A 206 -18.59 30.58 9.94
C SER A 206 -17.93 31.27 8.76
N GLN A 207 -17.19 30.53 7.92
CA GLN A 207 -16.56 31.10 6.72
C GLN A 207 -17.50 31.12 5.51
N LEU A 208 -18.48 30.21 5.46
CA LEU A 208 -19.44 30.09 4.36
C LEU A 208 -20.74 30.85 4.63
N PHE A 209 -21.17 30.95 5.89
CA PHE A 209 -22.46 31.49 6.30
C PHE A 209 -22.33 32.46 7.48
N LYS A 210 -22.89 33.66 7.33
CA LYS A 210 -23.08 34.62 8.43
C LYS A 210 -24.53 34.60 8.90
N ARG A 211 -24.77 34.84 10.19
CA ARG A 211 -26.13 35.04 10.72
C ARG A 211 -26.57 36.49 10.46
N LYS A 212 -27.77 36.69 9.91
CA LYS A 212 -28.39 38.01 9.73
C LYS A 212 -28.88 38.50 11.08
N ASP A 213 -28.22 39.52 11.63
CA ASP A 213 -28.60 40.11 12.91
C ASP A 213 -29.94 40.85 12.80
N LYS A 214 -30.88 40.52 13.70
CA LYS A 214 -32.16 41.23 13.85
C LYS A 214 -31.96 42.56 14.58
N GLY A 215 -31.33 43.51 13.88
CA GLY A 215 -31.39 44.94 14.19
C GLY A 215 -30.10 45.55 14.73
N ASN A 216 -29.37 46.24 13.85
CA ASN A 216 -29.12 47.67 14.08
C ASN A 216 -28.95 48.43 12.75
N LYS A 217 -29.35 49.71 12.73
CA LYS A 217 -29.16 50.58 11.56
C LYS A 217 -27.82 51.32 11.65
N ALA A 218 -27.29 51.70 10.48
CA ALA A 218 -26.20 52.65 10.28
C ALA A 218 -24.83 52.28 10.87
N GLY A 219 -24.00 51.67 10.03
CA GLY A 219 -22.56 51.54 10.23
C GLY A 219 -21.92 50.82 9.05
N ASN A 220 -21.12 51.52 8.24
CA ASN A 220 -20.26 50.89 7.23
C ASN A 220 -19.24 50.02 7.97
N ASN A 221 -19.51 48.72 8.05
CA ASN A 221 -18.70 47.79 8.84
C ASN A 221 -17.79 47.00 7.88
N PRO A 222 -16.45 47.14 7.95
CA PRO A 222 -15.51 46.67 6.92
C PRO A 222 -15.22 45.16 6.99
N GLY A 223 -16.26 44.34 7.21
CA GLY A 223 -16.14 42.91 7.54
C GLY A 223 -16.80 41.94 6.55
N SER A 224 -17.44 42.42 5.49
CA SER A 224 -17.92 41.59 4.38
C SER A 224 -17.10 41.89 3.12
N ALA A 225 -15.77 41.79 3.24
CA ALA A 225 -14.90 41.84 2.08
C ALA A 225 -15.30 40.72 1.11
N GLU A 226 -15.48 41.07 -0.17
CA GLU A 226 -15.75 40.09 -1.22
C GLU A 226 -14.65 39.03 -1.22
N LYS A 227 -15.02 37.75 -1.18
CA LYS A 227 -14.07 36.67 -0.95
C LYS A 227 -14.38 35.43 -1.75
N VAL A 228 -13.32 34.73 -2.13
CA VAL A 228 -13.39 33.44 -2.81
C VAL A 228 -12.99 32.36 -1.83
N VAL A 229 -13.77 31.28 -1.75
CA VAL A 229 -13.49 30.17 -0.83
C VAL A 229 -13.16 28.92 -1.62
N TYR A 230 -12.12 28.20 -1.17
CA TYR A 230 -11.74 26.89 -1.67
C TYR A 230 -11.89 25.83 -0.57
N LEU A 231 -12.74 24.85 -0.81
CA LEU A 231 -12.96 23.70 0.06
C LEU A 231 -12.20 22.48 -0.51
N SER A 232 -11.21 21.99 0.23
CA SER A 232 -10.53 20.73 -0.05
C SER A 232 -11.16 19.58 0.74
N ASN A 233 -11.22 18.40 0.11
CA ASN A 233 -11.84 17.18 0.66
C ASN A 233 -13.33 17.33 0.99
N ILE A 234 -14.11 17.84 0.03
CA ILE A 234 -15.55 18.13 0.19
C ILE A 234 -16.37 16.91 0.62
N GLU A 235 -15.92 15.70 0.28
CA GLU A 235 -16.43 14.40 0.72
C GLU A 235 -16.53 14.26 2.25
N SER A 236 -15.59 14.88 3.00
CA SER A 236 -15.56 14.87 4.46
C SER A 236 -16.56 15.84 5.12
N LEU A 237 -17.22 16.71 4.35
CA LEU A 237 -18.18 17.67 4.88
C LEU A 237 -19.44 16.95 5.39
N SER A 238 -19.97 17.29 6.57
CA SER A 238 -21.18 16.65 7.09
C SER A 238 -22.42 16.93 6.25
N LYS A 239 -23.28 15.93 6.03
CA LYS A 239 -24.53 16.01 5.22
C LYS A 239 -25.33 17.30 5.39
N GLY A 240 -25.69 17.70 6.62
CA GLY A 240 -26.45 18.95 6.84
C GLY A 240 -25.74 20.25 6.40
N LEU A 241 -24.41 20.26 6.28
CA LEU A 241 -23.66 21.36 5.64
C LEU A 241 -23.58 21.19 4.12
N GLN A 242 -23.57 19.96 3.60
CA GLN A 242 -23.68 19.70 2.16
C GLN A 242 -25.07 20.12 1.62
N GLU A 243 -26.14 19.80 2.35
CA GLU A 243 -27.53 20.21 2.08
C GLU A 243 -27.65 21.74 2.06
N LYS A 244 -27.25 22.41 3.15
CA LYS A 244 -27.29 23.88 3.26
C LYS A 244 -26.46 24.60 2.18
N LEU A 245 -25.37 23.98 1.73
CA LEU A 245 -24.54 24.53 0.65
C LEU A 245 -25.13 24.25 -0.74
N ALA A 246 -25.83 23.13 -0.94
CA ALA A 246 -26.60 22.88 -2.15
C ALA A 246 -27.74 23.91 -2.31
N GLU A 247 -28.53 24.15 -1.26
CA GLU A 247 -29.60 25.16 -1.24
C GLU A 247 -29.07 26.55 -1.61
N ALA A 248 -27.98 26.97 -0.95
CA ALA A 248 -27.36 28.28 -1.18
C ALA A 248 -26.82 28.46 -2.61
N LEU A 249 -26.28 27.41 -3.24
CA LEU A 249 -25.78 27.49 -4.62
C LEU A 249 -26.89 27.45 -5.67
N GLN A 250 -28.04 26.85 -5.36
CA GLN A 250 -29.18 26.75 -6.28
C GLN A 250 -30.08 28.01 -6.28
N ASN A 251 -29.75 29.04 -5.48
CA ASN A 251 -30.58 30.24 -5.26
C ASN A 251 -32.01 29.91 -4.80
N ILE A 252 -32.18 28.81 -4.07
CA ILE A 252 -33.42 28.52 -3.33
C ILE A 252 -33.34 29.38 -2.06
N ASP A 253 -34.42 30.10 -1.72
CA ASP A 253 -34.50 30.83 -0.46
C ASP A 253 -34.23 29.87 0.70
N LEU A 254 -33.13 30.09 1.43
CA LEU A 254 -32.74 29.24 2.55
C LEU A 254 -33.92 29.14 3.52
N PRO A 255 -34.40 27.92 3.87
CA PRO A 255 -35.58 27.75 4.71
C PRO A 255 -35.40 28.38 6.09
N ASP A 256 -34.15 28.49 6.54
CA ASP A 256 -33.74 29.32 7.67
C ASP A 256 -33.21 30.69 7.19
N SER A 257 -34.14 31.62 6.97
CA SER A 257 -33.91 33.03 6.55
C SER A 257 -32.94 33.83 7.43
N SER A 258 -32.44 33.25 8.51
CA SER A 258 -31.47 33.83 9.43
C SER A 258 -30.01 33.76 8.98
N PHE A 259 -29.69 33.16 7.83
CA PHE A 259 -28.31 33.08 7.31
C PHE A 259 -28.12 33.74 5.94
N GLU A 260 -26.88 34.15 5.66
CA GLU A 260 -26.39 34.78 4.44
C GLU A 260 -25.15 34.01 3.94
N PHE A 261 -25.14 33.63 2.66
CA PHE A 261 -23.98 32.98 2.02
C PHE A 261 -22.93 34.03 1.68
N LEU A 262 -21.70 33.83 2.16
CA LEU A 262 -20.61 34.81 2.10
C LEU A 262 -19.70 34.76 0.85
N PRO A 263 -19.39 33.59 0.26
CA PRO A 263 -18.44 33.53 -0.86
C PRO A 263 -19.02 34.12 -2.17
N ASN A 264 -18.30 35.06 -2.79
CA ASN A 264 -18.59 35.53 -4.16
C ASN A 264 -18.32 34.45 -5.21
N ARG A 265 -17.41 33.53 -4.90
CA ARG A 265 -17.13 32.34 -5.70
C ARG A 265 -16.67 31.20 -4.80
N LEU A 266 -17.10 29.98 -5.15
CA LEU A 266 -16.74 28.76 -4.41
C LEU A 266 -16.02 27.77 -5.32
N PHE A 267 -14.84 27.33 -4.90
CA PHE A 267 -14.15 26.18 -5.45
C PHE A 267 -14.30 25.02 -4.46
N ILE A 268 -14.61 23.83 -4.95
CA ILE A 268 -14.58 22.59 -4.14
C ILE A 268 -13.66 21.57 -4.81
N SER A 269 -13.15 20.63 -4.04
CA SER A 269 -12.37 19.52 -4.59
C SER A 269 -12.48 18.24 -3.78
N SER A 270 -12.34 17.12 -4.47
CA SER A 270 -12.35 15.77 -3.92
C SER A 270 -11.17 14.95 -4.44
N SER A 271 -10.74 13.97 -3.66
CA SER A 271 -9.86 12.87 -4.11
C SER A 271 -10.64 11.61 -4.50
N GLU A 272 -11.89 11.50 -4.06
CA GLU A 272 -12.79 10.37 -4.27
C GLU A 272 -13.84 10.67 -5.35
N ASP A 273 -14.47 9.63 -5.91
CA ASP A 273 -15.57 9.82 -6.87
C ASP A 273 -16.88 10.18 -6.15
N LEU A 274 -17.19 11.48 -6.17
CA LEU A 274 -18.42 12.03 -5.60
C LEU A 274 -19.71 11.42 -6.21
N ASN A 275 -19.66 10.85 -7.42
CA ASN A 275 -20.82 10.18 -8.01
C ASN A 275 -21.15 8.86 -7.27
N ASP A 276 -20.12 8.07 -6.94
CA ASP A 276 -20.25 6.81 -6.21
C ASP A 276 -20.64 7.05 -4.74
N LEU A 277 -20.04 8.06 -4.10
CA LEU A 277 -20.45 8.51 -2.76
C LEU A 277 -21.91 8.99 -2.75
N ALA A 278 -22.39 9.65 -3.81
CA ALA A 278 -23.79 10.05 -3.92
C ALA A 278 -24.73 8.85 -4.10
N ALA A 279 -24.35 7.87 -4.94
CA ALA A 279 -25.09 6.61 -5.12
C ALA A 279 -25.19 5.78 -3.82
N LYS A 280 -24.13 5.79 -3.00
CA LYS A 280 -24.09 5.20 -1.64
C LYS A 280 -24.83 6.04 -0.59
N GLY A 281 -25.40 7.18 -0.97
CA GLY A 281 -26.09 8.10 -0.06
C GLY A 281 -25.17 8.75 0.97
N GLN A 282 -23.86 8.79 0.73
CA GLN A 282 -22.85 9.40 1.60
C GLN A 282 -22.58 10.86 1.24
N PHE A 283 -22.78 11.24 -0.04
CA PHE A 283 -22.71 12.62 -0.53
C PHE A 283 -24.09 13.11 -1.01
N HIS A 284 -24.38 14.40 -0.82
CA HIS A 284 -25.68 14.98 -1.15
C HIS A 284 -25.80 15.25 -2.67
N GLN A 285 -26.75 14.59 -3.33
CA GLN A 285 -26.93 14.66 -4.79
C GLN A 285 -27.14 16.10 -5.29
N GLY A 286 -27.97 16.90 -4.62
CA GLY A 286 -28.21 18.30 -4.99
C GLY A 286 -26.96 19.19 -4.88
N LEU A 287 -25.96 18.79 -4.08
CA LEU A 287 -24.67 19.47 -4.04
C LEU A 287 -23.85 19.11 -5.29
N LEU A 288 -23.80 17.83 -5.67
CA LEU A 288 -23.08 17.37 -6.87
C LEU A 288 -23.65 18.00 -8.15
N ASP A 289 -24.99 18.08 -8.25
CA ASP A 289 -25.68 18.65 -9.42
C ASP A 289 -25.36 20.15 -9.62
N ALA A 290 -25.15 20.91 -8.55
CA ALA A 290 -24.79 22.33 -8.61
C ALA A 290 -23.44 22.61 -9.31
N PHE A 291 -22.58 21.60 -9.44
CA PHE A 291 -21.26 21.70 -10.10
C PHE A 291 -21.16 20.91 -11.41
N LYS A 292 -22.26 20.32 -11.89
CA LYS A 292 -22.27 19.41 -13.04
C LYS A 292 -21.73 20.02 -14.34
N GLU A 293 -21.99 21.32 -14.56
CA GLU A 293 -21.50 22.08 -15.71
C GLU A 293 -20.10 22.68 -15.52
N THR A 294 -19.54 22.62 -14.31
CA THR A 294 -18.33 23.35 -13.89
C THR A 294 -17.30 22.44 -13.21
N ARG A 295 -17.30 21.17 -13.62
CA ARG A 295 -16.35 20.12 -13.21
C ARG A 295 -15.11 20.15 -14.10
N LEU A 296 -13.93 20.11 -13.49
CA LEU A 296 -12.64 19.89 -14.15
C LEU A 296 -11.93 18.71 -13.49
N SER A 297 -11.58 17.71 -14.29
CA SER A 297 -10.74 16.60 -13.86
C SER A 297 -9.27 16.94 -14.10
N ILE A 298 -8.43 16.72 -13.10
CA ILE A 298 -6.98 16.88 -13.19
C ILE A 298 -6.38 15.47 -13.16
N PRO A 299 -5.78 15.01 -14.27
CA PRO A 299 -5.21 13.66 -14.35
C PRO A 299 -4.00 13.52 -13.41
N PRO A 300 -3.71 12.30 -12.94
CA PRO A 300 -2.52 12.03 -12.14
C PRO A 300 -1.25 12.19 -12.96
N LEU A 301 -0.14 12.52 -12.29
CA LEU A 301 1.14 12.84 -12.88
C LEU A 301 1.71 11.71 -13.75
N ARG A 302 1.47 10.45 -13.36
CA ARG A 302 1.84 9.25 -14.14
C ARG A 302 1.19 9.17 -15.52
N ASN A 303 0.04 9.82 -15.74
CA ASN A 303 -0.59 9.89 -17.06
C ASN A 303 0.08 10.94 -17.97
N HIS A 304 1.01 11.72 -17.42
CA HIS A 304 1.74 12.81 -18.07
C HIS A 304 3.24 12.74 -17.74
N SER A 305 3.85 11.55 -17.89
CA SER A 305 5.28 11.35 -17.60
C SER A 305 6.21 12.25 -18.42
N ALA A 306 5.85 12.58 -19.67
CA ALA A 306 6.57 13.57 -20.48
C ALA A 306 6.61 14.97 -19.84
N SER A 307 5.63 15.29 -18.99
CA SER A 307 5.58 16.53 -18.21
C SER A 307 6.46 16.48 -16.96
N ILE A 308 6.88 15.30 -16.48
CA ILE A 308 7.80 15.16 -15.33
C ILE A 308 9.14 15.79 -15.70
N SER A 309 9.71 15.49 -16.87
CA SER A 309 10.96 16.12 -17.32
C SER A 309 10.86 17.66 -17.38
N LEU A 310 9.71 18.19 -17.82
CA LEU A 310 9.47 19.63 -17.84
C LEU A 310 9.35 20.21 -16.43
N ILE A 311 8.62 19.55 -15.52
CA ILE A 311 8.50 19.95 -14.10
C ILE A 311 9.86 19.98 -13.43
N VAL A 312 10.68 18.95 -13.67
CA VAL A 312 12.01 18.80 -13.08
C VAL A 312 12.93 19.92 -13.55
N MET A 313 12.97 20.22 -14.85
CA MET A 313 13.79 21.30 -15.41
C MET A 313 13.33 22.69 -14.94
N ASP A 314 12.02 22.95 -14.95
CA ASP A 314 11.40 24.19 -14.47
C ASP A 314 11.70 24.43 -12.98
N PHE A 315 11.54 23.39 -12.15
CA PHE A 315 11.81 23.44 -10.72
C PHE A 315 13.29 23.69 -10.39
N LEU A 316 14.22 23.10 -11.15
CA LEU A 316 15.65 23.38 -11.02
C LEU A 316 15.97 24.83 -11.39
N GLU A 317 15.39 25.36 -12.46
CA GLU A 317 15.63 26.75 -12.87
C GLU A 317 15.01 27.76 -11.88
N GLU A 318 13.80 27.51 -11.41
CA GLU A 318 13.13 28.27 -10.34
C GLU A 318 13.99 28.30 -9.07
N THR A 319 14.48 27.15 -8.63
CA THR A 319 15.30 27.02 -7.42
C THR A 319 16.66 27.69 -7.58
N ARG A 320 17.31 27.55 -8.75
CA ARG A 320 18.58 28.21 -9.06
C ARG A 320 18.50 29.72 -8.98
N ARG A 321 17.40 30.31 -9.49
CA ARG A 321 17.15 31.76 -9.43
C ARG A 321 16.92 32.27 -8.00
N ARG A 322 16.33 31.46 -7.11
CA ARG A 322 16.07 31.85 -5.70
C ARG A 322 17.24 31.60 -4.75
N GLN A 323 17.90 30.45 -4.89
CA GLN A 323 18.84 29.93 -3.89
C GLN A 323 20.30 29.95 -4.35
N ASN A 324 20.58 30.44 -5.57
CA ASN A 324 21.93 30.63 -6.12
C ASN A 324 22.78 29.33 -6.12
N THR A 325 22.13 28.18 -6.36
CA THR A 325 22.69 26.84 -6.24
C THR A 325 23.59 26.44 -7.42
N SER A 326 24.56 25.55 -7.17
CA SER A 326 25.47 25.01 -8.19
C SER A 326 24.87 23.91 -9.06
N VAL A 327 23.83 23.22 -8.56
CA VAL A 327 23.14 22.14 -9.27
C VAL A 327 22.51 22.70 -10.54
N SER A 328 22.87 22.13 -11.68
CA SER A 328 22.57 22.70 -13.00
C SER A 328 21.98 21.70 -13.99
N LYS A 329 22.10 20.40 -13.70
CA LYS A 329 21.72 19.28 -14.57
C LYS A 329 21.28 18.08 -13.74
N ILE A 330 20.55 17.17 -14.37
CA ILE A 330 20.31 15.81 -13.90
C ILE A 330 20.86 14.86 -14.96
N GLU A 331 21.48 13.77 -14.53
CA GLU A 331 21.95 12.68 -15.40
C GLU A 331 20.77 11.95 -16.04
N ASP A 332 20.92 11.47 -17.28
CA ASP A 332 19.81 10.84 -18.03
C ASP A 332 19.25 9.60 -17.29
N GLU A 333 20.09 8.84 -16.58
CA GLU A 333 19.66 7.70 -15.75
C GLU A 333 18.81 8.16 -14.55
N ALA A 334 19.22 9.23 -13.86
CA ALA A 334 18.49 9.82 -12.75
C ALA A 334 17.16 10.43 -13.20
N LEU A 335 17.15 11.14 -14.34
CA LEU A 335 15.93 11.67 -14.94
C LEU A 335 14.99 10.53 -15.38
N THR A 336 15.55 9.44 -15.91
CA THR A 336 14.78 8.24 -16.26
C THR A 336 14.13 7.61 -15.03
N ALA A 337 14.87 7.43 -13.92
CA ALA A 337 14.31 6.92 -12.66
C ALA A 337 13.17 7.81 -12.13
N LEU A 338 13.35 9.14 -12.15
CA LEU A 338 12.30 10.10 -11.78
C LEU A 338 11.08 10.03 -12.71
N CYS A 339 11.26 9.81 -14.01
CA CYS A 339 10.16 9.65 -14.97
C CYS A 339 9.47 8.28 -14.92
N SER A 340 10.17 7.24 -14.47
CA SER A 340 9.66 5.86 -14.33
C SER A 340 8.88 5.62 -13.03
N TYR A 341 9.16 6.38 -11.98
CA TYR A 341 8.48 6.25 -10.69
C TYR A 341 6.99 6.67 -10.77
N SER A 342 6.14 6.02 -9.96
CA SER A 342 4.68 6.18 -10.04
C SER A 342 4.19 7.57 -9.62
N TRP A 343 4.92 8.23 -8.73
CA TRP A 343 4.48 9.38 -7.94
C TRP A 343 3.08 9.17 -7.34
N PRO A 344 2.87 8.23 -6.40
CA PRO A 344 1.57 8.07 -5.72
C PRO A 344 1.06 9.35 -5.04
N GLY A 345 1.95 10.21 -4.55
CA GLY A 345 1.66 11.57 -4.06
C GLY A 345 1.74 12.66 -5.14
N ASN A 346 1.81 12.28 -6.41
CA ASN A 346 1.79 13.12 -7.61
C ASN A 346 2.83 14.27 -7.54
N ILE A 347 2.45 15.49 -7.96
CA ILE A 347 3.36 16.66 -8.05
C ILE A 347 3.91 17.04 -6.66
N LYS A 348 3.14 16.81 -5.58
CA LYS A 348 3.57 17.11 -4.20
C LYS A 348 4.77 16.24 -3.79
N GLU A 349 4.71 14.96 -4.08
CA GLU A 349 5.79 14.01 -3.79
C GLU A 349 7.02 14.27 -4.68
N LEU A 350 6.83 14.51 -5.99
CA LEU A 350 7.92 14.89 -6.90
C LEU A 350 8.67 16.12 -6.40
N ARG A 351 7.96 17.18 -6.01
CA ARG A 351 8.61 18.36 -5.41
C ARG A 351 9.34 18.03 -4.12
N THR A 352 8.76 17.23 -3.23
CA THR A 352 9.40 16.83 -1.96
C THR A 352 10.70 16.06 -2.20
N VAL A 353 10.75 15.20 -3.23
CA VAL A 353 11.98 14.47 -3.61
C VAL A 353 13.01 15.41 -4.26
N LEU A 354 12.59 16.31 -5.16
CA LEU A 354 13.49 17.29 -5.78
C LEU A 354 14.07 18.29 -4.77
N GLU A 355 13.29 18.75 -3.79
CA GLU A 355 13.75 19.60 -2.69
C GLU A 355 14.83 18.89 -1.87
N LYS A 356 14.60 17.63 -1.49
CA LYS A 356 15.60 16.80 -0.79
C LYS A 356 16.88 16.62 -1.63
N LEU A 357 16.76 16.36 -2.94
CA LEU A 357 17.89 16.22 -3.85
C LEU A 357 18.74 17.51 -3.97
N ILE A 358 18.11 18.67 -4.10
CA ILE A 358 18.85 19.94 -4.20
C ILE A 358 19.58 20.26 -2.89
N LEU A 359 18.96 19.94 -1.74
CA LEU A 359 19.59 20.10 -0.42
C LEU A 359 20.75 19.12 -0.19
N SER A 360 20.63 17.86 -0.63
CA SER A 360 21.71 16.87 -0.49
C SER A 360 22.88 17.11 -1.45
N CYS A 361 22.60 17.54 -2.68
CA CYS A 361 23.58 17.70 -3.75
C CYS A 361 24.23 19.10 -3.80
N GLY A 362 24.13 19.91 -2.75
CA GLY A 362 24.48 21.34 -2.76
C GLY A 362 25.91 21.74 -3.16
N ASN A 363 26.84 20.79 -3.27
CA ASN A 363 28.22 20.99 -3.77
C ASN A 363 28.49 20.39 -5.16
N GLN A 364 27.51 19.70 -5.77
CA GLN A 364 27.61 19.07 -7.09
C GLN A 364 26.98 19.97 -8.18
N GLN A 365 27.32 19.72 -9.44
CA GLN A 365 26.70 20.39 -10.60
C GLN A 365 25.65 19.54 -11.31
N THR A 366 25.62 18.23 -11.05
CA THR A 366 24.75 17.23 -11.67
C THR A 366 24.22 16.30 -10.57
N ILE A 367 22.93 15.97 -10.60
CA ILE A 367 22.31 14.92 -9.78
C ILE A 367 22.44 13.59 -10.53
N ASN A 368 22.98 12.56 -9.87
CA ASN A 368 23.22 11.24 -10.42
C ASN A 368 22.22 10.22 -9.84
N ILE A 369 22.18 9.00 -10.40
CA ILE A 369 21.25 7.95 -9.94
C ILE A 369 21.43 7.55 -8.46
N GLN A 370 22.66 7.66 -7.93
CA GLN A 370 22.98 7.30 -6.54
C GLN A 370 22.43 8.30 -5.51
N ASP A 371 22.11 9.52 -5.94
CA ASP A 371 21.58 10.58 -5.07
C ASP A 371 20.05 10.41 -4.87
N ILE A 372 19.38 9.62 -5.72
CA ILE A 372 17.93 9.36 -5.65
C ILE A 372 17.60 8.47 -4.44
N PRO A 373 16.59 8.82 -3.61
CA PRO A 373 16.27 8.09 -2.39
C PRO A 373 15.99 6.60 -2.64
N PRO A 374 16.50 5.68 -1.79
CA PRO A 374 16.32 4.24 -1.98
C PRO A 374 14.85 3.79 -1.92
N GLU A 375 13.91 4.56 -1.39
CA GLU A 375 12.48 4.25 -1.45
C GLU A 375 11.91 4.39 -2.87
N VAL A 376 12.62 5.13 -3.73
CA VAL A 376 12.41 5.18 -5.17
C VAL A 376 13.07 3.95 -5.87
N TRP A 377 13.68 2.98 -5.12
CA TRP A 377 14.23 1.71 -5.67
C TRP A 377 14.36 0.38 -4.83
N LYS A 378 14.41 0.25 -3.47
CA LYS A 378 14.70 -1.02 -2.72
C LYS A 378 14.11 -1.21 -1.26
N PRO A 379 13.92 -2.46 -0.73
CA PRO A 379 13.30 -2.78 0.61
C PRO A 379 14.09 -3.72 1.64
N GLN A 380 13.52 -4.12 2.82
CA GLN A 380 14.22 -4.57 4.11
C GLN A 380 13.52 -5.62 5.09
N ASN A 381 14.22 -6.31 6.07
CA ASN A 381 13.70 -7.07 7.31
C ASN A 381 14.76 -7.67 8.35
N GLN A 382 14.43 -7.97 9.65
CA GLN A 382 15.07 -8.99 10.59
C GLN A 382 14.31 -9.39 11.96
N ILE A 383 14.93 -10.11 12.95
CA ILE A 383 14.39 -11.09 14.00
C ILE A 383 14.24 -10.58 15.51
N ASP A 384 13.41 -11.25 16.35
CA ASP A 384 13.04 -10.97 17.80
C ASP A 384 13.96 -11.60 18.91
N LEU A 385 13.98 -11.00 20.11
CA LEU A 385 14.97 -11.20 21.20
C LEU A 385 14.40 -11.55 22.60
N LYS A 386 13.07 -11.55 22.81
CA LYS A 386 12.46 -11.45 24.17
C LYS A 386 12.74 -12.60 25.15
N ALA A 387 12.94 -13.84 24.68
CA ALA A 387 13.01 -15.03 25.55
C ALA A 387 14.22 -15.09 26.51
N PHE A 388 15.26 -14.28 26.27
CA PHE A 388 16.46 -14.26 27.13
C PHE A 388 16.31 -13.38 28.38
N ASN A 389 15.31 -12.51 28.44
CA ASN A 389 15.18 -11.48 29.49
C ASN A 389 14.45 -11.97 30.75
N GLU A 390 13.95 -13.21 30.78
CA GLU A 390 13.13 -13.76 31.87
C GLU A 390 13.90 -14.66 32.86
N ALA A 391 15.20 -14.88 32.64
CA ALA A 391 16.04 -15.73 33.50
C ALA A 391 16.65 -14.95 34.68
N GLY A 392 16.46 -15.43 35.92
CA GLY A 392 16.95 -14.79 37.14
C GLY A 392 18.40 -15.14 37.52
N SER A 393 19.02 -16.12 36.86
CA SER A 393 20.40 -16.54 37.07
C SER A 393 21.02 -17.16 35.82
N LEU A 394 22.36 -17.26 35.78
CA LEU A 394 23.08 -17.91 34.69
C LEU A 394 22.64 -19.37 34.50
N GLN A 395 22.45 -20.12 35.60
CA GLN A 395 22.00 -21.51 35.56
C GLN A 395 20.56 -21.65 35.03
N GLU A 396 19.67 -20.69 35.33
CA GLU A 396 18.33 -20.66 34.73
C GLU A 396 18.39 -20.32 33.24
N ALA A 397 19.24 -19.37 32.83
CA ALA A 397 19.42 -19.03 31.41
C ALA A 397 19.98 -20.22 30.60
N GLU A 398 20.99 -20.90 31.13
CA GLU A 398 21.55 -22.12 30.56
C GLU A 398 20.51 -23.25 30.53
N SER A 399 19.69 -23.41 31.58
CA SER A 399 18.63 -24.43 31.64
C SER A 399 17.49 -24.14 30.65
N ILE A 400 17.08 -22.88 30.49
CA ILE A 400 16.06 -22.45 29.52
C ILE A 400 16.58 -22.65 28.10
N TRP A 401 17.83 -22.25 27.83
CA TRP A 401 18.47 -22.47 26.53
C TRP A 401 18.61 -23.96 26.21
N GLU A 402 19.09 -24.77 27.16
CA GLU A 402 19.26 -26.22 26.98
C GLU A 402 17.91 -26.91 26.73
N LYS A 403 16.86 -26.53 27.47
CA LYS A 403 15.50 -27.05 27.25
C LYS A 403 14.99 -26.74 25.84
N HIS A 404 15.15 -25.50 25.37
CA HIS A 404 14.75 -25.12 24.00
C HIS A 404 15.61 -25.78 22.93
N PHE A 405 16.91 -25.95 23.18
CA PHE A 405 17.83 -26.65 22.29
C PHE A 405 17.46 -28.14 22.13
N ILE A 406 17.18 -28.83 23.24
CA ILE A 406 16.71 -30.22 23.25
C ILE A 406 15.37 -30.34 22.53
N LEU A 407 14.41 -29.44 22.81
CA LEU A 407 13.10 -29.44 22.15
C LEU A 407 13.18 -29.17 20.64
N HIS A 408 14.00 -28.21 20.20
CA HIS A 408 14.25 -27.95 18.78
C HIS A 408 14.78 -29.20 18.07
N HIS A 409 15.79 -29.85 18.66
CA HIS A 409 16.39 -31.05 18.07
C HIS A 409 15.48 -32.28 18.14
N LEU A 410 14.64 -32.44 19.17
CA LEU A 410 13.60 -33.48 19.20
C LEU A 410 12.57 -33.27 18.10
N LYS A 411 11.97 -32.07 18.00
CA LYS A 411 10.97 -31.75 16.97
C LYS A 411 11.51 -31.98 15.56
N ARG A 412 12.70 -31.44 15.28
CA ARG A 412 13.40 -31.59 13.99
C ARG A 412 13.70 -33.04 13.60
N ASN A 413 13.78 -33.96 14.58
CA ASN A 413 13.97 -35.39 14.36
C ASN A 413 12.68 -36.21 14.57
N ASN A 414 11.49 -35.59 14.53
CA ASN A 414 10.19 -36.24 14.73
C ASN A 414 10.05 -36.99 16.08
N TRP A 415 10.66 -36.45 17.15
CA TRP A 415 10.71 -37.04 18.49
C TRP A 415 11.43 -38.40 18.58
N ASP A 416 12.17 -38.78 17.53
CA ASP A 416 13.02 -39.97 17.51
C ASP A 416 14.27 -39.73 18.37
N ILE A 417 14.27 -40.31 19.58
CA ILE A 417 15.37 -40.17 20.56
C ILE A 417 16.69 -40.66 19.96
N ASP A 418 16.70 -41.80 19.25
CA ASP A 418 17.93 -42.42 18.75
C ASP A 418 18.56 -41.61 17.61
N LYS A 419 17.75 -41.02 16.72
CA LYS A 419 18.22 -40.03 15.73
C LYS A 419 18.69 -38.75 16.39
N THR A 420 17.95 -38.24 17.38
CA THR A 420 18.30 -37.01 18.10
C THR A 420 19.64 -37.14 18.81
N CYS A 421 19.86 -38.24 19.54
CA CYS A 421 21.13 -38.56 20.20
C CYS A 421 22.29 -38.63 19.20
N LYS A 422 22.07 -39.27 18.04
CA LYS A 422 23.08 -39.39 16.97
C LYS A 422 23.45 -38.05 16.34
N VAL A 423 22.48 -37.14 16.14
CA VAL A 423 22.72 -35.78 15.61
C VAL A 423 23.46 -34.93 16.64
N LEU A 424 23.06 -35.01 17.92
CA LEU A 424 23.67 -34.27 19.03
C LEU A 424 24.99 -34.87 19.54
N LYS A 425 25.39 -36.05 19.05
CA LYS A 425 26.57 -36.81 19.47
C LYS A 425 26.61 -37.10 20.98
N THR A 426 25.44 -37.30 21.57
CA THR A 426 25.25 -37.67 22.98
C THR A 426 24.87 -39.14 23.10
N ASP A 427 25.14 -39.76 24.24
CA ASP A 427 24.61 -41.09 24.53
C ASP A 427 23.13 -41.00 24.97
N LYS A 428 22.38 -42.09 24.77
CA LYS A 428 20.95 -42.16 25.07
C LYS A 428 20.67 -41.96 26.56
N LYS A 429 21.54 -42.47 27.45
CA LYS A 429 21.34 -42.40 28.89
C LYS A 429 21.46 -40.95 29.41
N GLN A 430 22.50 -40.22 29.03
CA GLN A 430 22.64 -38.80 29.36
C GLN A 430 21.50 -37.96 28.76
N PHE A 431 21.01 -38.33 27.58
CA PHE A 431 19.89 -37.64 26.96
C PHE A 431 18.58 -37.88 27.73
N ASP A 432 18.25 -39.12 28.08
CA ASP A 432 17.07 -39.47 28.90
C ASP A 432 17.13 -38.84 30.31
N GLU A 433 18.34 -38.76 30.91
CA GLU A 433 18.60 -38.02 32.16
C GLU A 433 18.27 -36.51 32.00
N LYS A 434 18.64 -35.88 30.87
CA LYS A 434 18.29 -34.48 30.58
C LYS A 434 16.81 -34.27 30.25
N LEU A 435 16.16 -35.20 29.53
CA LEU A 435 14.72 -35.13 29.28
C LEU A 435 13.93 -35.16 30.60
N SER A 436 14.35 -36.02 31.52
CA SER A 436 13.78 -36.11 32.88
C SER A 436 14.02 -34.82 33.67
N TYR A 437 15.24 -34.28 33.65
CA TYR A 437 15.60 -33.02 34.33
C TYR A 437 14.78 -31.82 33.85
N HIS A 438 14.58 -31.69 32.54
CA HIS A 438 13.81 -30.59 31.94
C HIS A 438 12.29 -30.82 31.92
N SER A 439 11.80 -31.95 32.46
CA SER A 439 10.39 -32.38 32.42
C SER A 439 9.82 -32.39 30.98
N ILE A 440 10.54 -33.04 30.05
CA ILE A 440 10.15 -33.22 28.65
C ILE A 440 9.55 -34.62 28.48
N GLU A 441 8.23 -34.70 28.36
CA GLU A 441 7.54 -35.95 28.02
C GLU A 441 7.74 -36.29 26.53
N VAL A 442 8.39 -37.42 26.24
CA VAL A 442 8.45 -37.96 24.89
C VAL A 442 7.22 -38.82 24.64
N LYS A 443 6.40 -38.41 23.66
CA LYS A 443 5.27 -39.22 23.20
C LYS A 443 5.80 -40.44 22.45
N GLU A 444 5.49 -41.64 22.91
CA GLU A 444 5.69 -42.85 22.10
C GLU A 444 4.90 -42.71 20.79
N VAL A 445 5.58 -42.94 19.66
CA VAL A 445 4.99 -42.80 18.34
C VAL A 445 4.20 -44.06 18.02
N ASP A 446 2.87 -43.99 18.12
CA ASP A 446 1.96 -45.03 17.62
C ASP A 446 2.32 -45.38 16.16
N THR A 447 2.80 -46.61 15.94
CA THR A 447 3.36 -47.06 14.66
C THR A 447 2.30 -47.38 13.59
N VAL A 448 1.19 -46.62 13.55
CA VAL A 448 0.04 -46.85 12.65
C VAL A 448 -0.41 -45.57 11.90
N SER A 449 0.53 -44.65 11.63
CA SER A 449 0.39 -43.75 10.47
C SER A 449 1.55 -43.96 9.50
N THR A 450 1.26 -44.63 8.39
CA THR A 450 2.19 -44.81 7.25
C THR A 450 2.28 -43.56 6.36
N LYS A 451 1.60 -42.46 6.72
CA LYS A 451 1.59 -41.23 5.93
C LYS A 451 2.87 -40.43 6.17
N LYS A 452 3.59 -40.17 5.07
CA LYS A 452 4.77 -39.32 5.07
C LYS A 452 4.40 -37.89 5.48
N ARG A 453 5.04 -37.40 6.54
CA ARG A 453 4.90 -36.05 7.06
C ARG A 453 6.01 -35.15 6.53
N TYR A 454 5.67 -33.89 6.29
CA TYR A 454 6.55 -32.85 5.82
C TYR A 454 6.49 -31.67 6.80
N PRO A 455 7.59 -30.96 7.08
CA PRO A 455 7.53 -29.75 7.88
C PRO A 455 6.63 -28.72 7.18
N GLN A 456 5.86 -27.98 7.98
CA GLN A 456 5.22 -26.75 7.52
C GLN A 456 6.29 -25.71 7.19
N ARG A 457 5.98 -24.76 6.32
CA ARG A 457 6.94 -23.77 5.82
C ARG A 457 6.33 -22.40 5.72
N THR A 458 7.14 -21.39 6.03
CA THR A 458 6.84 -19.97 5.84
C THR A 458 8.06 -19.26 5.23
N LEU A 459 8.03 -17.93 5.19
CA LEU A 459 9.20 -17.09 4.86
C LEU A 459 9.89 -16.66 6.15
N LYS A 460 11.21 -16.43 6.15
CA LYS A 460 11.92 -15.84 7.30
C LYS A 460 11.56 -14.37 7.50
N ARG A 461 11.11 -13.70 6.44
CA ARG A 461 10.99 -12.25 6.40
C ARG A 461 9.87 -11.74 5.48
N SER A 462 9.34 -10.54 5.76
CA SER A 462 8.18 -9.97 5.06
C SER A 462 8.56 -9.31 3.73
N VAL A 463 8.18 -9.87 2.59
CA VAL A 463 8.55 -9.33 1.27
C VAL A 463 7.41 -8.59 0.60
N VAL A 464 7.75 -7.64 -0.29
CA VAL A 464 6.79 -6.73 -0.93
C VAL A 464 6.98 -6.78 -2.45
N LEU A 465 5.90 -7.02 -3.19
CA LEU A 465 5.83 -6.93 -4.65
C LEU A 465 4.80 -5.87 -5.04
N CYS A 466 5.23 -4.90 -5.85
CA CYS A 466 4.36 -3.85 -6.37
C CYS A 466 4.23 -4.01 -7.89
N GLY A 467 2.99 -4.07 -8.38
CA GLY A 467 2.71 -4.27 -9.80
C GLY A 467 1.42 -3.59 -10.25
N SER A 468 0.92 -4.01 -11.41
CA SER A 468 -0.43 -3.68 -11.87
C SER A 468 -1.28 -4.94 -11.89
N SER A 469 -2.55 -4.82 -11.54
CA SER A 469 -3.53 -5.88 -11.69
C SER A 469 -3.87 -6.15 -13.16
N LEU A 470 -4.31 -7.37 -13.51
CA LEU A 470 -4.61 -7.76 -14.90
C LEU A 470 -5.91 -7.15 -15.40
N HIS A 471 -6.98 -7.31 -14.63
CA HIS A 471 -8.33 -6.96 -15.04
C HIS A 471 -8.66 -5.50 -14.75
N SER A 472 -8.30 -5.01 -13.57
CA SER A 472 -8.60 -3.62 -13.14
C SER A 472 -7.55 -2.59 -13.58
N GLY A 473 -6.30 -3.00 -13.87
CA GLY A 473 -5.22 -2.11 -14.32
C GLY A 473 -4.71 -1.10 -13.27
N ILE A 474 -5.16 -1.25 -12.02
CA ILE A 474 -4.79 -0.41 -10.87
C ILE A 474 -3.40 -0.85 -10.39
N LYS A 475 -2.61 0.08 -9.83
CA LYS A 475 -1.38 -0.30 -9.12
C LYS A 475 -1.75 -1.02 -7.82
N THR A 476 -1.41 -2.30 -7.73
CA THR A 476 -1.67 -3.16 -6.58
C THR A 476 -0.35 -3.53 -5.91
N GLY A 477 -0.36 -3.62 -4.59
CA GLY A 477 0.75 -4.06 -3.78
C GLY A 477 0.40 -5.36 -3.06
N LEU A 478 1.35 -6.28 -3.01
CA LEU A 478 1.26 -7.55 -2.31
C LEU A 478 2.39 -7.61 -1.29
N ILE A 479 2.05 -7.77 -0.01
CA ILE A 479 2.99 -7.95 1.09
C ILE A 479 2.80 -9.37 1.63
N LEU A 480 3.84 -10.19 1.52
CA LEU A 480 3.88 -11.52 2.10
C LEU A 480 4.47 -11.42 3.50
N GLN A 481 3.69 -11.74 4.52
CA GLN A 481 4.14 -11.76 5.91
C GLN A 481 4.22 -13.20 6.44
N PRO A 482 5.32 -13.60 7.10
CA PRO A 482 5.44 -14.89 7.76
C PRO A 482 4.30 -15.12 8.76
N MET A 483 3.86 -16.37 8.91
CA MET A 483 2.79 -16.74 9.84
C MET A 483 3.17 -17.98 10.68
N PRO A 484 2.70 -18.07 11.93
CA PRO A 484 2.90 -19.25 12.77
C PRO A 484 2.33 -20.54 12.15
N PRO A 485 2.77 -21.73 12.62
CA PRO A 485 2.22 -23.00 12.18
C PRO A 485 0.70 -23.10 12.35
N GLY A 486 0.06 -23.85 11.45
CA GLY A 486 -1.39 -24.05 11.42
C GLY A 486 -2.21 -22.87 10.90
N SER A 487 -1.59 -21.74 10.55
CA SER A 487 -2.30 -20.56 10.02
C SER A 487 -2.89 -20.78 8.63
N GLY A 488 -2.23 -21.57 7.78
CA GLY A 488 -2.57 -21.69 6.37
C GLY A 488 -2.19 -20.45 5.56
N ILE A 489 -2.65 -20.41 4.30
CA ILE A 489 -2.56 -19.22 3.45
C ILE A 489 -3.79 -18.35 3.65
N ILE A 490 -3.55 -17.07 4.00
CA ILE A 490 -4.59 -16.10 4.33
C ILE A 490 -4.35 -14.84 3.49
N PHE A 491 -5.35 -14.38 2.75
CA PHE A 491 -5.34 -13.06 2.13
C PHE A 491 -5.89 -12.03 3.12
N GLY A 492 -5.26 -10.86 3.23
CA GLY A 492 -5.70 -9.76 4.10
C GLY A 492 -5.84 -8.46 3.31
N ASP A 493 -6.87 -7.67 3.60
CA ASP A 493 -6.95 -6.31 3.05
C ASP A 493 -6.00 -5.37 3.80
N ILE A 494 -5.20 -4.61 3.04
CA ILE A 494 -4.24 -3.63 3.56
C ILE A 494 -4.94 -2.52 4.37
N ALA A 495 -6.17 -2.13 4.00
CA ALA A 495 -6.85 -0.97 4.60
C ALA A 495 -7.74 -1.31 5.82
N SER A 496 -8.40 -2.47 5.83
CA SER A 496 -9.38 -2.83 6.87
C SER A 496 -8.96 -3.96 7.82
N GLY A 497 -7.82 -4.61 7.59
CA GLY A 497 -7.30 -5.70 8.44
C GLY A 497 -8.15 -6.99 8.44
N LYS A 498 -9.18 -7.07 7.58
CA LYS A 498 -10.03 -8.26 7.42
C LYS A 498 -9.33 -9.31 6.55
N THR A 499 -9.63 -10.58 6.83
CA THR A 499 -8.94 -11.73 6.23
C THR A 499 -9.86 -12.74 5.52
N ILE A 500 -9.38 -13.29 4.41
CA ILE A 500 -10.00 -14.32 3.58
C ILE A 500 -9.05 -15.54 3.52
N PRO A 501 -9.36 -16.66 4.19
CA PRO A 501 -8.58 -17.89 4.06
C PRO A 501 -8.63 -18.46 2.63
N ALA A 502 -7.48 -18.91 2.11
CA ALA A 502 -7.36 -19.46 0.77
C ALA A 502 -7.90 -20.90 0.68
N GLN A 503 -9.22 -21.03 0.73
CA GLN A 503 -9.95 -22.29 0.84
C GLN A 503 -11.14 -22.34 -0.13
N LEU A 504 -11.46 -23.53 -0.63
CA LEU A 504 -12.56 -23.80 -1.58
C LEU A 504 -13.94 -23.25 -1.16
N GLU A 505 -14.19 -23.06 0.14
CA GLU A 505 -15.42 -22.47 0.66
C GLU A 505 -15.57 -20.97 0.35
N ASN A 506 -14.47 -20.26 0.15
CA ASN A 506 -14.46 -18.81 -0.11
C ASN A 506 -14.42 -18.49 -1.62
N VAL A 507 -14.41 -19.49 -2.52
CA VAL A 507 -14.40 -19.28 -3.98
C VAL A 507 -15.77 -18.78 -4.46
N GLN A 508 -15.82 -17.62 -5.12
CA GLN A 508 -17.07 -16.99 -5.56
C GLN A 508 -17.36 -17.14 -7.06
N SER A 509 -16.40 -16.78 -7.92
CA SER A 509 -16.49 -16.86 -9.38
C SER A 509 -15.18 -17.40 -9.93
N THR A 510 -15.27 -18.07 -11.08
CA THR A 510 -14.20 -18.79 -11.78
C THR A 510 -14.28 -18.58 -13.30
N ASP A 511 -15.02 -17.55 -13.76
CA ASP A 511 -15.39 -17.42 -15.19
C ASP A 511 -14.19 -16.98 -16.06
N TYR A 512 -13.27 -16.20 -15.49
CA TYR A 512 -12.03 -15.74 -16.13
C TYR A 512 -10.79 -15.87 -15.23
N SER A 513 -10.99 -15.83 -13.92
CA SER A 513 -9.99 -16.09 -12.89
C SER A 513 -10.67 -16.54 -11.59
N THR A 514 -9.92 -17.21 -10.73
CA THR A 514 -10.30 -17.67 -9.42
C THR A 514 -10.31 -16.50 -8.43
N CYS A 515 -11.52 -16.13 -7.99
CA CYS A 515 -11.75 -15.07 -7.02
C CYS A 515 -12.24 -15.61 -5.68
N LEU A 516 -11.60 -15.18 -4.58
CA LEU A 516 -12.04 -15.46 -3.22
C LEU A 516 -12.86 -14.30 -2.66
N LYS A 517 -13.86 -14.60 -1.83
CA LYS A 517 -14.68 -13.62 -1.12
C LYS A 517 -15.08 -14.13 0.26
N LYS A 518 -14.97 -13.27 1.28
CA LYS A 518 -15.51 -13.52 2.62
C LYS A 518 -16.12 -12.24 3.18
N GLY A 519 -17.43 -12.28 3.45
CA GLY A 519 -18.19 -11.08 3.82
C GLY A 519 -18.18 -10.03 2.71
N GLY A 520 -17.74 -8.81 3.05
CA GLY A 520 -17.67 -7.67 2.13
C GLY A 520 -16.36 -7.55 1.34
N ASN A 521 -15.37 -8.39 1.60
CA ASN A 521 -14.03 -8.29 1.00
C ASN A 521 -13.82 -9.41 -0.02
N SER A 522 -13.11 -9.13 -1.11
CA SER A 522 -12.75 -10.09 -2.16
C SER A 522 -11.32 -9.88 -2.66
N VAL A 523 -10.71 -10.93 -3.20
CA VAL A 523 -9.43 -10.88 -3.92
C VAL A 523 -9.50 -11.75 -5.18
N GLY A 524 -9.05 -11.21 -6.31
CA GLY A 524 -9.04 -11.89 -7.61
C GLY A 524 -7.64 -12.22 -8.15
N THR A 525 -7.61 -13.12 -9.13
CA THR A 525 -6.42 -13.48 -9.92
C THR A 525 -5.27 -14.07 -9.08
N ILE A 526 -5.61 -14.94 -8.11
CA ILE A 526 -4.67 -15.47 -7.13
C ILE A 526 -3.87 -16.71 -7.60
N GLU A 527 -4.14 -17.23 -8.79
CA GLU A 527 -3.69 -18.55 -9.25
C GLU A 527 -2.17 -18.64 -9.34
N HIS A 528 -1.50 -17.63 -9.90
CA HIS A 528 -0.05 -17.65 -10.07
C HIS A 528 0.69 -17.64 -8.73
N ILE A 529 0.26 -16.80 -7.77
CA ILE A 529 0.85 -16.78 -6.42
C ILE A 529 0.51 -18.09 -5.68
N MET A 530 -0.72 -18.59 -5.77
CA MET A 530 -1.11 -19.87 -5.16
C MET A 530 -0.34 -21.06 -5.75
N ALA A 531 -0.09 -21.09 -7.07
CA ALA A 531 0.70 -22.12 -7.74
C ALA A 531 2.15 -22.08 -7.27
N THR A 532 2.70 -20.88 -7.10
CA THR A 532 4.05 -20.69 -6.56
C THR A 532 4.13 -21.20 -5.12
N LEU A 533 3.23 -20.77 -4.24
CA LEU A 533 3.17 -21.25 -2.85
C LEU A 533 3.03 -22.79 -2.78
N HIS A 534 2.19 -23.38 -3.64
CA HIS A 534 2.01 -24.82 -3.75
C HIS A 534 3.30 -25.54 -4.13
N MET A 535 4.03 -25.07 -5.15
CA MET A 535 5.22 -25.77 -5.66
C MET A 535 6.43 -25.59 -4.74
N TYR A 536 6.59 -24.43 -4.09
CA TYR A 536 7.61 -24.20 -3.05
C TYR A 536 7.24 -24.76 -1.67
N ARG A 537 6.04 -25.35 -1.54
CA ARG A 537 5.51 -25.99 -0.32
C ARG A 537 5.32 -25.02 0.87
N VAL A 538 5.12 -23.73 0.62
CA VAL A 538 4.87 -22.71 1.65
C VAL A 538 3.45 -22.90 2.19
N THR A 539 3.30 -23.23 3.47
CA THR A 539 2.00 -23.57 4.09
C THR A 539 1.38 -22.46 4.92
N ASN A 540 2.19 -21.56 5.51
CA ASN A 540 1.71 -20.53 6.43
C ASN A 540 2.17 -19.15 5.96
N LEU A 541 1.23 -18.29 5.55
CA LEU A 541 1.54 -16.95 5.04
C LEU A 541 0.32 -16.03 5.08
N LEU A 542 0.54 -14.77 5.48
CA LEU A 542 -0.44 -13.70 5.37
C LEU A 542 -0.08 -12.83 4.16
N ILE A 543 -0.95 -12.81 3.16
CA ILE A 543 -0.81 -12.07 1.91
C ILE A 543 -1.66 -10.80 2.02
N LYS A 544 -1.06 -9.68 2.45
CA LYS A 544 -1.77 -8.40 2.45
C LYS A 544 -1.80 -7.83 1.03
N ILE A 545 -2.99 -7.56 0.51
CA ILE A 545 -3.22 -7.21 -0.90
C ILE A 545 -4.45 -6.32 -1.04
N GLY A 546 -4.57 -5.62 -2.18
CA GLY A 546 -5.83 -5.00 -2.60
C GLY A 546 -6.80 -6.02 -3.24
N ASP A 547 -7.73 -5.54 -4.05
CA ASP A 547 -8.79 -6.38 -4.66
C ASP A 547 -8.30 -7.42 -5.68
N GLU A 548 -7.06 -7.31 -6.19
CA GLU A 548 -6.53 -8.15 -7.27
C GLU A 548 -5.01 -8.29 -7.16
N ALA A 549 -4.47 -9.47 -7.51
CA ALA A 549 -3.04 -9.72 -7.53
C ALA A 549 -2.30 -9.02 -8.70
N PRO A 550 -1.02 -8.67 -8.54
CA PRO A 550 -0.24 -8.08 -9.62
C PRO A 550 0.05 -9.11 -10.72
N VAL A 551 -0.23 -8.78 -11.98
CA VAL A 551 -0.03 -9.69 -13.13
C VAL A 551 1.42 -9.80 -13.57
N MET A 552 2.23 -8.80 -13.27
CA MET A 552 3.65 -8.71 -13.66
C MET A 552 3.81 -8.94 -15.18
N ASP A 553 4.67 -9.85 -15.62
CA ASP A 553 4.87 -10.20 -17.05
C ASP A 553 3.82 -11.18 -17.62
N GLY A 554 2.78 -11.49 -16.83
CA GLY A 554 1.76 -12.49 -17.15
C GLY A 554 2.11 -13.90 -16.72
N SER A 555 3.27 -14.15 -16.10
CA SER A 555 3.71 -15.47 -15.63
C SER A 555 3.80 -15.53 -14.09
N ALA A 556 4.44 -16.56 -13.54
CA ALA A 556 4.66 -16.72 -12.10
C ALA A 556 6.13 -16.52 -11.66
N LYS A 557 7.00 -16.03 -12.56
CA LYS A 557 8.43 -15.79 -12.26
C LYS A 557 8.64 -14.81 -11.11
N ASP A 558 8.00 -13.66 -11.16
CA ASP A 558 8.21 -12.60 -10.17
C ASP A 558 7.70 -13.03 -8.79
N PHE A 559 6.72 -13.95 -8.71
CA PHE A 559 6.33 -14.59 -7.46
C PHE A 559 7.35 -15.63 -6.98
N CYS A 560 8.04 -16.35 -7.88
CA CYS A 560 9.17 -17.21 -7.53
C CYS A 560 10.29 -16.38 -6.88
N GLU A 561 10.76 -15.34 -7.60
CA GLU A 561 11.84 -14.46 -7.15
C GLU A 561 11.50 -13.79 -5.80
N LEU A 562 10.26 -13.32 -5.64
CA LEU A 562 9.76 -12.76 -4.39
C LEU A 562 9.82 -13.72 -3.20
N LEU A 563 9.41 -14.99 -3.38
CA LEU A 563 9.47 -15.98 -2.29
C LEU A 563 10.92 -16.35 -1.94
N GLU A 564 11.80 -16.41 -2.94
CA GLU A 564 13.23 -16.69 -2.74
C GLU A 564 13.93 -15.54 -2.00
N ASP A 565 13.63 -14.29 -2.36
CA ASP A 565 14.03 -13.10 -1.60
C ASP A 565 13.49 -13.12 -0.16
N GLY A 566 12.35 -13.76 0.08
CA GLY A 566 11.76 -13.95 1.41
C GLY A 566 12.49 -14.94 2.30
N GLU A 567 13.35 -15.78 1.71
CA GLU A 567 14.03 -16.95 2.29
C GLU A 567 13.09 -17.93 3.01
N PHE A 568 13.17 -19.23 2.72
CA PHE A 568 12.28 -20.20 3.38
C PHE A 568 12.68 -20.52 4.82
N GLU A 569 11.67 -20.69 5.67
CA GLU A 569 11.79 -21.22 7.02
C GLU A 569 10.87 -22.44 7.18
N ASP A 570 11.47 -23.62 7.38
CA ASP A 570 10.75 -24.82 7.80
C ASP A 570 10.43 -24.72 9.30
N GLN A 571 9.19 -24.96 9.68
CA GLN A 571 8.63 -24.72 11.00
C GLN A 571 8.45 -26.02 11.81
N ASP A 572 8.27 -25.86 13.13
CA ASP A 572 8.22 -26.93 14.13
C ASP A 572 7.02 -27.91 14.05
N ASP A 573 6.04 -27.66 13.17
CA ASP A 573 4.84 -28.49 12.98
C ASP A 573 4.79 -29.06 11.57
N PHE A 574 3.93 -30.05 11.33
CA PHE A 574 3.95 -30.88 10.13
C PHE A 574 2.62 -30.86 9.38
N TYR A 575 2.67 -31.22 8.10
CA TYR A 575 1.49 -31.56 7.31
C TYR A 575 1.66 -32.93 6.64
N GLU A 576 0.52 -33.56 6.32
CA GLU A 576 0.43 -34.77 5.50
C GLU A 576 -0.15 -34.38 4.14
N GLU A 577 0.42 -34.89 3.04
CA GLU A 577 -0.10 -34.66 1.68
C GLU A 577 -1.49 -35.31 1.50
N ILE A 578 -2.33 -34.69 0.67
CA ILE A 578 -3.58 -35.30 0.22
C ILE A 578 -3.23 -36.38 -0.80
N VAL A 579 -3.27 -37.66 -0.39
CA VAL A 579 -3.02 -38.79 -1.28
C VAL A 579 -4.32 -39.19 -1.97
N VAL A 580 -4.34 -39.16 -3.31
CA VAL A 580 -5.46 -39.62 -4.13
C VAL A 580 -5.49 -41.15 -4.14
N ASP A 581 -6.54 -41.75 -3.57
CA ASP A 581 -6.67 -43.21 -3.42
C ASP A 581 -7.69 -43.86 -4.37
N LYS A 582 -8.54 -43.06 -5.00
CA LYS A 582 -9.43 -43.43 -6.11
C LYS A 582 -9.44 -42.34 -7.17
N SER A 583 -9.84 -42.68 -8.40
CA SER A 583 -9.93 -41.67 -9.46
C SER A 583 -11.17 -40.78 -9.29
N TYR A 584 -11.00 -39.49 -9.55
CA TYR A 584 -12.06 -38.49 -9.57
C TYR A 584 -12.10 -37.81 -10.95
N SER A 585 -13.28 -37.38 -11.42
CA SER A 585 -13.40 -36.61 -12.67
C SER A 585 -14.55 -35.61 -12.66
N PHE A 586 -14.41 -34.56 -13.46
CA PHE A 586 -15.37 -33.48 -13.65
C PHE A 586 -15.36 -33.00 -15.11
N GLY A 587 -16.51 -32.55 -15.62
CA GLY A 587 -16.73 -32.31 -17.05
C GLY A 587 -17.15 -33.56 -17.82
N ASP A 588 -17.49 -33.40 -19.09
CA ASP A 588 -17.86 -34.49 -19.98
C ASP A 588 -16.62 -35.06 -20.69
N LYS A 589 -16.59 -36.38 -20.89
CA LYS A 589 -15.51 -37.08 -21.60
C LYS A 589 -15.82 -37.28 -23.09
N GLU A 590 -16.96 -36.78 -23.56
CA GLU A 590 -17.28 -36.69 -24.99
C GLU A 590 -16.27 -35.82 -25.76
N LYS A 591 -16.18 -36.06 -27.07
CA LYS A 591 -15.05 -35.61 -27.88
C LYS A 591 -15.15 -34.13 -28.24
N GLY A 592 -14.52 -33.29 -27.43
CA GLY A 592 -14.37 -31.85 -27.66
C GLY A 592 -14.68 -31.00 -26.43
N GLU A 593 -15.36 -31.57 -25.42
CA GLU A 593 -15.80 -30.88 -24.22
C GLU A 593 -14.67 -30.69 -23.17
N PRO A 594 -14.75 -29.65 -22.32
CA PRO A 594 -13.84 -29.46 -21.20
C PRO A 594 -13.93 -30.56 -20.13
N TYR A 595 -12.82 -31.25 -19.89
CA TYR A 595 -12.71 -32.39 -18.97
C TYR A 595 -11.49 -32.27 -18.06
N ILE A 596 -11.63 -32.68 -16.80
CA ILE A 596 -10.49 -32.90 -15.91
C ILE A 596 -10.70 -34.13 -15.02
N SER A 597 -9.61 -34.83 -14.74
CA SER A 597 -9.58 -35.98 -13.85
C SER A 597 -8.28 -36.04 -13.05
N ILE A 598 -8.31 -36.72 -11.92
CA ILE A 598 -7.13 -37.10 -11.15
C ILE A 598 -7.20 -38.58 -10.80
N GLU A 599 -6.09 -39.29 -10.93
CA GLU A 599 -5.96 -40.72 -10.61
C GLU A 599 -4.83 -40.97 -9.59
N PRO A 600 -4.89 -42.07 -8.82
CA PRO A 600 -3.83 -42.43 -7.88
C PRO A 600 -2.47 -42.54 -8.56
N SER A 601 -1.44 -41.95 -7.95
CA SER A 601 -0.05 -42.04 -8.42
C SER A 601 0.91 -41.78 -7.27
N ASP A 602 2.11 -42.37 -7.33
CA ASP A 602 3.16 -42.16 -6.33
C ASP A 602 3.79 -40.76 -6.40
N ASN A 603 3.72 -40.14 -7.58
CA ASN A 603 4.23 -38.80 -7.88
C ASN A 603 3.07 -37.83 -8.16
N PHE A 604 3.36 -36.52 -8.13
CA PHE A 604 2.43 -35.49 -8.60
C PHE A 604 2.78 -35.07 -10.03
N SER A 605 1.81 -35.13 -10.94
CA SER A 605 1.99 -34.78 -12.34
C SER A 605 0.70 -34.25 -12.96
N VAL A 606 0.81 -33.38 -13.96
CA VAL A 606 -0.32 -32.80 -14.69
C VAL A 606 -0.09 -32.98 -16.19
N SER A 607 -0.95 -33.76 -16.84
CA SER A 607 -1.05 -33.83 -18.31
C SER A 607 -2.18 -32.92 -18.78
N TYR A 608 -1.88 -31.98 -19.68
CA TYR A 608 -2.83 -31.05 -20.25
C TYR A 608 -2.87 -31.17 -21.78
N HIS A 609 -4.07 -31.41 -22.31
CA HIS A 609 -4.38 -31.42 -23.74
C HIS A 609 -5.25 -30.22 -24.11
N MET A 610 -4.96 -29.59 -25.24
CA MET A 610 -5.86 -28.60 -25.83
C MET A 610 -5.84 -28.66 -27.36
N GLU A 611 -6.99 -28.35 -27.94
CA GLU A 611 -7.21 -28.27 -29.38
C GLU A 611 -8.14 -27.09 -29.62
N TYR A 612 -7.59 -26.02 -30.17
CA TYR A 612 -8.27 -24.78 -30.53
C TYR A 612 -7.86 -24.38 -31.96
N PRO A 613 -8.60 -23.48 -32.61
CA PRO A 613 -8.15 -22.88 -33.87
C PRO A 613 -6.76 -22.22 -33.74
N GLU A 614 -6.09 -22.05 -34.87
CA GLU A 614 -4.93 -21.17 -35.01
C GLU A 614 -5.24 -19.78 -34.42
N PRO A 615 -4.36 -19.18 -33.59
CA PRO A 615 -2.94 -19.51 -33.39
C PRO A 615 -2.59 -20.48 -32.26
N ILE A 616 -3.56 -21.05 -31.55
CA ILE A 616 -3.27 -21.99 -30.44
C ILE A 616 -2.96 -23.38 -30.99
N GLY A 617 -3.77 -23.85 -31.93
CA GLY A 617 -3.63 -25.18 -32.53
C GLY A 617 -3.88 -26.32 -31.54
N ILE A 618 -3.15 -27.43 -31.73
CA ILE A 618 -3.15 -28.57 -30.81
C ILE A 618 -1.89 -28.52 -29.96
N GLN A 619 -2.03 -28.57 -28.64
CA GLN A 619 -0.92 -28.64 -27.71
C GLN A 619 -1.16 -29.74 -26.67
N ASP A 620 -0.13 -30.55 -26.45
CA ASP A 620 -0.06 -31.59 -25.44
C ASP A 620 1.20 -31.38 -24.61
N PHE A 621 1.05 -31.15 -23.30
CA PHE A 621 2.19 -31.08 -22.39
C PHE A 621 1.93 -31.89 -21.12
N THR A 622 2.98 -32.47 -20.55
CA THR A 622 2.92 -33.17 -19.25
C THR A 622 4.04 -32.66 -18.35
N TYR A 623 3.64 -32.10 -17.22
CA TYR A 623 4.53 -31.67 -16.15
C TYR A 623 4.61 -32.74 -15.06
N GLU A 624 5.82 -33.07 -14.62
CA GLU A 624 6.07 -33.92 -13.45
C GLU A 624 6.81 -33.09 -12.38
N PHE A 625 6.27 -33.07 -11.16
CA PHE A 625 6.89 -32.31 -10.07
C PHE A 625 8.12 -33.06 -9.52
N GLN A 626 9.30 -32.50 -9.77
CA GLN A 626 10.59 -33.02 -9.29
C GLN A 626 11.24 -32.08 -8.26
N GLY A 627 10.63 -30.91 -8.02
CA GLY A 627 11.07 -29.87 -7.10
C GLY A 627 10.50 -28.50 -7.49
N ASP A 628 10.78 -27.51 -6.67
CA ASP A 628 10.60 -26.09 -6.99
C ASP A 628 11.35 -25.69 -8.28
N GLU A 629 12.58 -26.15 -8.46
CA GLU A 629 13.36 -25.89 -9.68
C GLU A 629 12.72 -26.43 -10.97
N SER A 630 11.98 -27.55 -10.94
CA SER A 630 11.25 -28.01 -12.14
C SER A 630 10.07 -27.09 -12.45
N PHE A 631 9.38 -26.56 -11.43
CA PHE A 631 8.34 -25.55 -11.61
C PHE A 631 8.90 -24.25 -12.19
N LYS A 632 9.97 -23.70 -11.60
CA LYS A 632 10.64 -22.46 -12.05
C LYS A 632 11.05 -22.50 -13.52
N LYS A 633 11.54 -23.65 -13.97
CA LYS A 633 12.05 -23.84 -15.33
C LYS A 633 10.94 -24.09 -16.35
N GLU A 634 9.93 -24.90 -16.01
CA GLU A 634 9.02 -25.48 -17.00
C GLU A 634 7.62 -24.89 -17.00
N ILE A 635 7.12 -24.36 -15.87
CA ILE A 635 5.73 -23.88 -15.75
C ILE A 635 5.69 -22.40 -15.36
N ALA A 636 6.44 -21.97 -14.34
CA ALA A 636 6.46 -20.58 -13.89
C ALA A 636 6.72 -19.53 -15.00
N PRO A 637 7.49 -19.82 -16.07
CA PRO A 637 7.70 -18.86 -17.17
C PRO A 637 6.53 -18.71 -18.14
N ALA A 638 5.53 -19.59 -18.12
CA ALA A 638 4.43 -19.58 -19.07
C ALA A 638 3.44 -18.46 -18.76
N ARG A 639 3.09 -17.67 -19.77
CA ARG A 639 2.26 -16.46 -19.59
C ARG A 639 0.78 -16.69 -19.86
N THR A 640 -0.04 -15.92 -19.15
CA THR A 640 -1.48 -15.78 -19.42
C THR A 640 -1.74 -15.25 -20.83
N PHE A 641 -2.86 -15.65 -21.42
CA PHE A 641 -3.20 -15.40 -22.82
C PHE A 641 -4.69 -15.16 -23.01
N GLY A 642 -5.06 -14.46 -24.09
CA GLY A 642 -6.46 -14.21 -24.44
C GLY A 642 -6.64 -13.75 -25.89
N PHE A 643 -7.83 -13.95 -26.44
CA PHE A 643 -8.15 -13.51 -27.79
C PHE A 643 -8.48 -12.03 -27.84
N MET A 644 -8.04 -11.33 -28.89
CA MET A 644 -8.27 -9.89 -29.08
C MET A 644 -9.76 -9.52 -29.05
N GLU A 645 -10.63 -10.42 -29.51
CA GLU A 645 -12.09 -10.25 -29.51
C GLU A 645 -12.68 -10.32 -28.09
N GLU A 646 -12.16 -11.22 -27.25
CA GLU A 646 -12.53 -11.36 -25.84
C GLU A 646 -11.99 -10.19 -25.02
N VAL A 647 -10.72 -9.80 -25.22
CA VAL A 647 -10.12 -8.61 -24.58
C VAL A 647 -10.90 -7.35 -24.94
N ALA A 648 -11.36 -7.21 -26.20
CA ALA A 648 -12.21 -6.09 -26.61
C ALA A 648 -13.61 -6.12 -25.99
N GLN A 649 -14.16 -7.30 -25.66
CA GLN A 649 -15.43 -7.43 -24.92
C GLN A 649 -15.23 -7.12 -23.43
N LEU A 650 -14.21 -7.69 -22.78
CA LEU A 650 -13.84 -7.41 -21.40
C LEU A 650 -13.55 -5.92 -21.19
N THR A 651 -12.82 -5.27 -22.10
CA THR A 651 -12.56 -3.82 -22.06
C THR A 651 -13.84 -3.00 -22.12
N LYS A 652 -14.84 -3.41 -22.94
CA LYS A 652 -16.17 -2.76 -22.97
C LYS A 652 -16.96 -2.95 -21.67
N MET A 653 -16.66 -4.01 -20.92
CA MET A 653 -17.27 -4.31 -19.61
C MET A 653 -16.47 -3.73 -18.43
N GLY A 654 -15.36 -3.02 -18.68
CA GLY A 654 -14.51 -2.41 -17.64
C GLY A 654 -13.43 -3.34 -17.04
N TYR A 655 -13.20 -4.50 -17.64
CA TYR A 655 -12.16 -5.47 -17.27
C TYR A 655 -11.04 -5.54 -18.32
N ALA A 656 -9.97 -6.28 -18.02
CA ALA A 656 -8.76 -6.42 -18.85
C ALA A 656 -8.02 -5.10 -19.18
N THR A 657 -8.25 -4.02 -18.42
CA THR A 657 -7.61 -2.72 -18.62
C THR A 657 -6.12 -2.71 -18.23
N GLY A 658 -5.67 -3.68 -17.44
CA GLY A 658 -4.26 -3.91 -17.09
C GLY A 658 -3.49 -4.76 -18.10
N GLY A 659 -4.17 -5.37 -19.07
CA GLY A 659 -3.55 -6.15 -20.15
C GLY A 659 -2.74 -5.26 -21.10
N LYS A 660 -1.45 -5.10 -20.81
CA LYS A 660 -0.48 -4.44 -21.69
C LYS A 660 0.23 -5.45 -22.60
N LEU A 661 0.76 -4.98 -23.73
CA LEU A 661 1.39 -5.82 -24.77
C LEU A 661 2.60 -6.64 -24.29
N ASP A 662 3.17 -6.32 -23.14
CA ASP A 662 4.27 -6.99 -22.45
C ASP A 662 3.82 -8.02 -21.40
N ASN A 663 2.58 -7.94 -20.90
CA ASN A 663 2.12 -8.59 -19.67
C ASN A 663 1.10 -9.73 -19.88
N PHE A 664 0.75 -10.05 -21.12
CA PHE A 664 -0.06 -11.21 -21.52
C PHE A 664 0.22 -11.57 -22.98
N ILE A 665 -0.19 -12.74 -23.45
CA ILE A 665 -0.10 -13.13 -24.87
C ILE A 665 -1.42 -12.79 -25.57
N LEU A 666 -1.35 -11.85 -26.53
CA LEU A 666 -2.51 -11.41 -27.31
C LEU A 666 -2.63 -12.24 -28.60
N LEU A 667 -3.74 -12.96 -28.73
CA LEU A 667 -4.05 -13.81 -29.88
C LEU A 667 -4.98 -13.06 -30.85
N GLY A 668 -4.58 -12.96 -32.12
CA GLY A 668 -5.41 -12.45 -33.22
C GLY A 668 -5.72 -13.55 -34.23
N ASP A 669 -6.42 -13.20 -35.33
CA ASP A 669 -6.72 -14.14 -36.41
C ASP A 669 -5.44 -14.82 -36.93
N LYS A 670 -5.29 -16.12 -36.58
CA LYS A 670 -4.21 -17.04 -36.97
C LYS A 670 -2.78 -16.63 -36.59
N LYS A 671 -2.58 -15.69 -35.66
CA LYS A 671 -1.23 -15.39 -35.12
C LYS A 671 -1.23 -14.76 -33.73
N VAL A 672 -0.15 -15.01 -32.99
CA VAL A 672 0.22 -14.19 -31.82
C VAL A 672 0.58 -12.78 -32.32
N LEU A 673 0.06 -11.74 -31.68
CA LEU A 673 0.16 -10.35 -32.16
C LEU A 673 1.33 -9.56 -31.55
N ASN A 674 1.68 -9.83 -30.30
CA ASN A 674 2.50 -8.93 -29.47
C ASN A 674 3.85 -9.51 -29.05
N THR A 675 4.02 -10.83 -29.09
CA THR A 675 5.21 -11.50 -28.55
C THR A 675 5.54 -12.78 -29.31
N LYS A 676 6.75 -13.30 -29.11
CA LYS A 676 7.08 -14.70 -29.43
C LYS A 676 6.71 -15.56 -28.22
N LEU A 677 6.36 -16.82 -28.45
CA LEU A 677 6.20 -17.77 -27.36
C LEU A 677 7.57 -18.10 -26.74
N ARG A 678 7.59 -18.34 -25.43
CA ARG A 678 8.74 -18.82 -24.65
C ARG A 678 8.95 -20.33 -24.84
N PHE A 679 7.87 -21.04 -25.14
CA PHE A 679 7.84 -22.47 -25.46
C PHE A 679 6.82 -22.70 -26.60
N GLU A 680 6.99 -23.75 -27.41
CA GLU A 680 6.00 -24.08 -28.44
C GLU A 680 4.64 -24.44 -27.83
N ASP A 681 4.65 -25.02 -26.62
CA ASP A 681 3.54 -25.47 -25.79
C ASP A 681 3.19 -24.49 -24.64
N GLU A 682 3.48 -23.19 -24.79
CA GLU A 682 3.30 -22.19 -23.71
C GLU A 682 1.85 -22.07 -23.22
N PHE A 683 0.84 -22.29 -24.07
CA PHE A 683 -0.57 -22.22 -23.68
C PHE A 683 -0.97 -23.40 -22.79
N ALA A 684 -0.51 -24.62 -23.13
CA ALA A 684 -0.72 -25.79 -22.29
C ALA A 684 0.01 -25.65 -20.94
N ARG A 685 1.24 -25.11 -20.92
CA ARG A 685 1.98 -24.82 -19.68
C ARG A 685 1.27 -23.80 -18.78
N HIS A 686 0.70 -22.72 -19.35
CA HIS A 686 -0.09 -21.77 -18.57
C HIS A 686 -1.35 -22.41 -17.98
N LYS A 687 -2.05 -23.27 -18.71
CA LYS A 687 -3.22 -23.98 -18.14
C LYS A 687 -2.83 -25.03 -17.07
N ILE A 688 -1.60 -25.55 -17.11
CA ILE A 688 -1.04 -26.27 -15.96
C ILE A 688 -0.78 -25.31 -14.78
N LEU A 689 -0.21 -24.12 -15.00
CA LEU A 689 -0.01 -23.12 -13.93
C LEU A 689 -1.33 -22.79 -13.20
N ASP A 690 -2.42 -22.59 -13.94
CA ASP A 690 -3.77 -22.38 -13.37
C ASP A 690 -4.21 -23.56 -12.49
N ILE A 691 -4.07 -24.80 -13.00
CA ILE A 691 -4.38 -26.04 -12.26
C ILE A 691 -3.55 -26.11 -10.97
N LEU A 692 -2.26 -25.79 -11.01
CA LEU A 692 -1.40 -25.82 -9.82
C LEU A 692 -1.87 -24.84 -8.75
N GLY A 693 -2.34 -23.65 -9.15
CA GLY A 693 -2.89 -22.64 -8.24
C GLY A 693 -4.22 -23.03 -7.65
N ASP A 694 -5.19 -23.39 -8.49
CA ASP A 694 -6.53 -23.79 -8.06
C ASP A 694 -6.48 -24.99 -7.10
N PHE A 695 -5.66 -26.01 -7.40
CA PHE A 695 -5.57 -27.22 -6.56
C PHE A 695 -5.04 -26.93 -5.15
N TYR A 696 -4.34 -25.83 -4.94
CA TYR A 696 -3.83 -25.47 -3.62
C TYR A 696 -4.92 -24.91 -2.68
N LEU A 697 -6.13 -24.62 -3.18
CA LEU A 697 -7.30 -24.27 -2.37
C LEU A 697 -7.83 -25.42 -1.49
N LEU A 698 -7.29 -26.63 -1.64
CA LEU A 698 -7.44 -27.71 -0.66
C LEU A 698 -6.65 -27.46 0.65
N GLY A 699 -5.79 -26.43 0.69
CA GLY A 699 -4.99 -26.04 1.86
C GLY A 699 -3.78 -26.93 2.15
N LYS A 700 -3.56 -28.00 1.37
CA LYS A 700 -2.42 -28.92 1.49
C LYS A 700 -2.01 -29.42 0.09
N PRO A 701 -0.72 -29.68 -0.16
CA PRO A 701 -0.28 -30.29 -1.41
C PRO A 701 -0.91 -31.67 -1.64
N ILE A 702 -1.17 -31.99 -2.91
CA ILE A 702 -1.85 -33.20 -3.36
C ILE A 702 -0.91 -34.12 -4.13
N ARG A 703 -1.13 -35.43 -4.05
CA ARG A 703 -0.33 -36.47 -4.71
C ARG A 703 -1.24 -37.38 -5.54
N GLY A 704 -0.99 -37.40 -6.85
CA GLY A 704 -1.79 -38.07 -7.86
C GLY A 704 -1.49 -37.51 -9.26
N LYS A 705 -2.00 -38.18 -10.30
CA LYS A 705 -1.81 -37.77 -11.69
C LYS A 705 -3.07 -37.10 -12.24
N ILE A 706 -2.96 -35.81 -12.58
CA ILE A 706 -4.03 -35.04 -13.21
C ILE A 706 -3.97 -35.24 -14.74
N LYS A 707 -5.14 -35.42 -15.37
CA LYS A 707 -5.33 -35.38 -16.82
C LYS A 707 -6.46 -34.39 -17.13
N ALA A 708 -6.13 -33.35 -17.87
CA ALA A 708 -7.02 -32.28 -18.27
C ALA A 708 -7.09 -32.14 -19.80
N SER A 709 -8.26 -31.79 -20.32
CA SER A 709 -8.53 -31.53 -21.74
C SER A 709 -9.40 -30.29 -21.84
N LYS A 710 -8.86 -29.20 -22.38
CA LYS A 710 -9.55 -27.89 -22.55
C LYS A 710 -10.20 -27.35 -21.26
N SER A 711 -9.70 -27.73 -20.08
CA SER A 711 -10.30 -27.38 -18.78
C SER A 711 -9.88 -25.98 -18.29
N GLY A 712 -10.83 -25.22 -17.74
CA GLY A 712 -10.56 -23.99 -17.00
C GLY A 712 -10.87 -24.11 -15.50
N HIS A 713 -10.82 -22.99 -14.80
CA HIS A 713 -11.04 -22.89 -13.35
C HIS A 713 -12.36 -23.54 -12.89
N THR A 714 -13.43 -23.44 -13.68
CA THR A 714 -14.72 -24.11 -13.42
C THR A 714 -14.59 -25.63 -13.32
N GLN A 715 -13.82 -26.26 -14.21
CA GLN A 715 -13.55 -27.70 -14.14
C GLN A 715 -12.62 -28.04 -12.97
N ASN A 716 -11.58 -27.22 -12.74
CA ASN A 716 -10.63 -27.39 -11.64
C ASN A 716 -11.36 -27.39 -10.29
N VAL A 717 -12.11 -26.32 -9.98
CA VAL A 717 -12.89 -26.18 -8.75
C VAL A 717 -14.01 -27.23 -8.64
N GLY A 718 -14.62 -27.63 -9.77
CA GLY A 718 -15.59 -28.72 -9.81
C GLY A 718 -15.01 -30.07 -9.38
N LEU A 719 -13.78 -30.39 -9.80
CA LEU A 719 -13.06 -31.59 -9.39
C LEU A 719 -12.60 -31.50 -7.92
N LEU A 720 -12.10 -30.33 -7.50
CA LEU A 720 -11.65 -30.09 -6.13
C LEU A 720 -12.77 -30.24 -5.10
N LYS A 721 -14.00 -29.81 -5.43
CA LYS A 721 -15.19 -30.07 -4.61
C LYS A 721 -15.41 -31.58 -4.43
N LYS A 722 -15.41 -32.38 -5.51
CA LYS A 722 -15.54 -33.85 -5.43
C LYS A 722 -14.45 -34.53 -4.58
N ILE A 723 -13.21 -34.05 -4.65
CA ILE A 723 -12.10 -34.56 -3.82
C ILE A 723 -12.36 -34.22 -2.35
N ARG A 724 -12.62 -32.94 -2.05
CA ARG A 724 -12.90 -32.44 -0.69
C ARG A 724 -14.06 -33.17 -0.04
N ASP A 725 -15.18 -33.30 -0.75
CA ASP A 725 -16.40 -33.91 -0.21
C ASP A 725 -16.13 -35.39 0.14
N SER A 726 -15.38 -36.11 -0.71
CA SER A 726 -14.94 -37.48 -0.43
C SER A 726 -13.82 -37.60 0.63
N LEU A 727 -13.16 -36.51 1.03
CA LEU A 727 -12.26 -36.48 2.19
C LEU A 727 -13.04 -36.23 3.48
N ILE A 728 -14.11 -35.43 3.42
CA ILE A 728 -15.05 -35.21 4.53
C ILE A 728 -15.79 -36.51 4.84
N GLU A 729 -16.23 -37.28 3.83
CA GLU A 729 -16.87 -38.60 4.02
C GLU A 729 -15.99 -39.67 4.70
N LYS A 730 -14.68 -39.45 4.84
CA LYS A 730 -13.71 -40.41 5.40
C LYS A 730 -13.22 -40.06 6.81
N ASN A 731 -13.55 -38.87 7.32
CA ASN A 731 -13.17 -38.38 8.65
C ASN A 731 -14.39 -38.30 9.57
#